data_AF-A0A855X3A5-F1
#
_entry.id   AF-A0A855X3A5-F1
#
_cell.length_a   1.000
_cell.length_b   1.000
_cell.length_c   1.000
_cell.angle_alpha   90.00
_cell.angle_beta   90.00
_cell.angle_gamma   90.00
#
_symmetry.space_group_name_H-M   'P 1'
#
loop_
_entity.id
_entity.type
_entity.pdbx_description
1 polymer ?
#
loop_
_entity_poly.entity_id
_entity_poly.type
_entity_poly.pdbx_seq_one_letter_code
_entity_poly.pdbx_strand_id
1 'polypeptide(L)'
;MGSRKPNRSRSGQPGGSTKPVGAKSRLSCFDSQYAACRDRLAKREFKEALALADDCLTAITSAPVSGGPSDTLIARLHYIAGESLVGAGKVEDAIGRFQTAIDANPVDQLPYLSLSRCQVKTGNVEAAHHTLSRGIAACAEKAELKMLSSWYQTRPSISACMIVKDEEELLPECLDSIRDWVDEIIVVDTGSGDRTVEIAKSFGAQVYHHAWEGDFSKSRNYSLQYATKEWILIIDADERIAVEDVPEIRRVLSDPQQTVVSVNVLNKYEHNRNLTVFLPSVRFFKRELGLRYGGIVHNQLVVPADARVRRTGIRLIHLGYGLSADKMAQKKARSLDLLKKQLAANPDDPFALFNYAQLLRSDSDGFSAENIPAIIESASRAVELTRPDDPSTRHIHLMCLDQLAWAHFFSNKLDAAIQYCNRALAGKPDYLDPMLLLGHIYTQQQDFPAAVRAYQRYLTARENYDPSREADNIILLHLDSQSIAWYSMAMGSELVHDCAVAKEYYRRVLALDSNYLAANERLGRILFAEGAYAEAREHLERQLESSGPTAALHNDLGNCLFKSGDEDSARRHYEEALVLDPDFGPAQRNLGLALARANRPEQAAELLSRYLNNHHEPALVEILADLHLSNGSYQSAVSLYETHLRSHPEDGSAIYRLSECYLAMGHRDAALVGMRRALELSPDKRTVLARIQELEGHSETRLEAGKR
;
A
#
# COMPACT_ATOMS: atom_id res chain seq x y z
N MET A 1 16.10 -30.43 -109.08
CA MET A 1 17.31 -30.23 -109.91
C MET A 1 18.43 -29.91 -108.94
N GLY A 2 19.37 -30.81 -108.64
CA GLY A 2 20.14 -31.58 -109.59
C GLY A 2 21.51 -30.91 -109.74
N SER A 3 22.53 -31.58 -109.20
CA SER A 3 23.92 -31.54 -109.70
C SER A 3 24.73 -30.26 -109.35
N ARG A 4 26.04 -30.29 -109.13
CA ARG A 4 27.04 -31.36 -109.30
C ARG A 4 28.33 -30.93 -108.56
N LYS A 5 28.98 -31.93 -107.96
CA LYS A 5 30.42 -32.11 -107.65
C LYS A 5 31.34 -31.53 -108.76
N PRO A 6 32.69 -31.40 -108.61
CA PRO A 6 33.59 -32.28 -107.83
C PRO A 6 34.86 -31.53 -107.28
N ASN A 7 35.97 -32.08 -106.79
CA ASN A 7 36.51 -33.43 -106.58
C ASN A 7 37.76 -33.32 -105.67
N ARG A 8 38.18 -34.47 -105.14
CA ARG A 8 39.55 -34.85 -104.70
C ARG A 8 40.07 -34.24 -103.40
N SER A 9 40.85 -34.92 -102.55
CA SER A 9 41.22 -36.33 -102.36
C SER A 9 42.22 -36.37 -101.18
N ARG A 10 42.21 -37.48 -100.43
CA ARG A 10 43.32 -38.03 -99.61
C ARG A 10 43.70 -37.41 -98.26
N SER A 11 43.20 -38.08 -97.21
CA SER A 11 43.96 -38.78 -96.14
C SER A 11 45.26 -38.18 -95.59
N GLY A 12 45.19 -37.75 -94.32
CA GLY A 12 46.29 -37.66 -93.34
C GLY A 12 45.73 -37.62 -91.91
N GLN A 13 46.10 -38.57 -91.06
CA GLN A 13 45.74 -38.70 -89.63
C GLN A 13 46.54 -37.70 -88.72
N PRO A 14 46.46 -37.77 -87.37
CA PRO A 14 45.34 -37.33 -86.53
C PRO A 14 45.83 -36.26 -85.51
N GLY A 15 45.09 -35.18 -85.36
CA GLY A 15 45.31 -34.21 -84.28
C GLY A 15 44.02 -34.03 -83.51
N GLY A 16 43.82 -34.83 -82.46
CA GLY A 16 42.70 -34.68 -81.55
C GLY A 16 42.76 -33.31 -80.86
N SER A 17 41.92 -32.39 -81.30
CA SER A 17 41.65 -31.14 -80.58
C SER A 17 40.21 -31.18 -80.08
N THR A 18 40.08 -31.35 -78.76
CA THR A 18 38.82 -31.20 -78.03
C THR A 18 38.44 -29.71 -78.02
N LYS A 19 37.27 -29.40 -78.59
CA LYS A 19 36.69 -28.05 -78.61
C LYS A 19 36.30 -27.58 -77.19
N PRO A 20 36.29 -26.27 -76.91
CA PRO A 20 35.85 -25.74 -75.63
C PRO A 20 34.32 -25.86 -75.50
N VAL A 21 33.87 -26.46 -74.41
CA VAL A 21 32.47 -26.59 -74.00
C VAL A 21 32.00 -25.24 -73.40
N GLY A 22 30.92 -24.67 -73.96
CA GLY A 22 30.44 -23.31 -73.67
C GLY A 22 29.72 -23.11 -72.33
N ALA A 23 29.74 -21.87 -71.82
CA ALA A 23 29.28 -21.44 -70.49
C ALA A 23 27.89 -21.95 -70.04
N LYS A 24 26.89 -21.99 -70.94
CA LYS A 24 25.52 -22.49 -70.61
C LYS A 24 25.49 -23.98 -70.22
N SER A 25 26.35 -24.81 -70.80
CA SER A 25 26.42 -26.25 -70.49
C SER A 25 27.16 -26.54 -69.18
N ARG A 26 27.97 -25.60 -68.68
CA ARG A 26 28.64 -25.69 -67.38
C ARG A 26 27.70 -25.31 -66.23
N LEU A 27 26.83 -24.31 -66.42
CA LEU A 27 25.80 -23.96 -65.43
C LEU A 27 24.81 -25.12 -65.18
N SER A 28 24.31 -25.78 -66.24
CA SER A 28 23.48 -26.98 -66.10
C SER A 28 24.22 -28.16 -65.43
N CYS A 29 25.56 -28.17 -65.49
CA CYS A 29 26.38 -29.15 -64.79
C CYS A 29 26.34 -28.92 -63.28
N PHE A 30 26.48 -27.68 -62.81
CA PHE A 30 26.46 -27.36 -61.38
C PHE A 30 25.10 -27.64 -60.73
N ASP A 31 23.97 -27.38 -61.41
CA ASP A 31 22.64 -27.72 -60.90
C ASP A 31 22.47 -29.24 -60.75
N SER A 32 23.00 -30.02 -61.70
CA SER A 32 22.98 -31.49 -61.64
C SER A 32 23.85 -32.04 -60.51
N GLN A 33 25.01 -31.41 -60.27
CA GLN A 33 25.91 -31.78 -59.19
C GLN A 33 25.33 -31.40 -57.82
N TYR A 34 24.67 -30.24 -57.70
CA TYR A 34 23.93 -29.86 -56.51
C TYR A 34 22.79 -30.86 -56.21
N ALA A 35 22.06 -31.30 -57.23
CA ALA A 35 21.03 -32.33 -57.05
C ALA A 35 21.62 -33.65 -56.53
N ALA A 36 22.81 -34.04 -57.01
CA ALA A 36 23.53 -35.21 -56.51
C ALA A 36 23.97 -35.02 -55.05
N CYS A 37 24.51 -33.85 -54.68
CA CYS A 37 24.86 -33.54 -53.29
C CYS A 37 23.64 -33.68 -52.36
N ARG A 38 22.48 -33.17 -52.78
CA ARG A 38 21.23 -33.25 -52.02
C ARG A 38 20.73 -34.69 -51.88
N ASP A 39 20.81 -35.49 -52.93
CA ASP A 39 20.42 -36.91 -52.89
C ASP A 39 21.28 -37.71 -51.91
N ARG A 40 22.61 -37.52 -51.95
CA ARG A 40 23.55 -38.13 -51.00
C ARG A 40 23.28 -37.71 -49.56
N LEU A 41 23.03 -36.42 -49.32
CA LEU A 41 22.66 -35.92 -47.99
C LEU A 41 21.36 -36.56 -47.49
N ALA A 42 20.34 -36.68 -48.35
CA ALA A 42 19.06 -37.30 -48.01
C ALA A 42 19.21 -38.80 -47.66
N LYS A 43 20.14 -39.50 -48.32
CA LYS A 43 20.51 -40.91 -48.03
C LYS A 43 21.42 -41.08 -46.82
N ARG A 44 21.80 -39.99 -46.13
CA ARG A 44 22.76 -39.96 -45.01
C ARG A 44 24.17 -40.42 -45.39
N GLU A 45 24.54 -40.29 -46.66
CA GLU A 45 25.87 -40.59 -47.18
C GLU A 45 26.79 -39.37 -46.98
N PHE A 46 26.98 -38.95 -45.72
CA PHE A 46 27.54 -37.65 -45.36
C PHE A 46 28.93 -37.36 -45.92
N LYS A 47 29.82 -38.37 -45.95
CA LYS A 47 31.17 -38.21 -46.51
C LYS A 47 31.15 -37.94 -48.01
N GLU A 48 30.26 -38.62 -48.74
CA GLU A 48 30.10 -38.47 -50.19
C GLU A 48 29.43 -37.15 -50.53
N ALA A 49 28.39 -36.78 -49.77
CA ALA A 49 27.71 -35.49 -49.92
C ALA A 49 28.67 -34.30 -49.68
N LEU A 50 29.53 -34.39 -48.66
CA LEU A 50 30.54 -33.37 -48.37
C LEU A 50 31.59 -33.27 -49.48
N ALA A 51 32.15 -34.40 -49.91
CA ALA A 51 33.15 -34.43 -50.99
C ALA A 51 32.59 -33.82 -52.28
N LEU A 52 31.38 -34.22 -52.67
CA LEU A 52 30.72 -33.64 -53.85
C LEU A 52 30.47 -32.14 -53.71
N ALA A 53 30.06 -31.66 -52.53
CA ALA A 53 29.84 -30.24 -52.29
C ALA A 53 31.15 -29.45 -52.39
N ASP A 54 32.25 -29.97 -51.83
CA ASP A 54 33.57 -29.34 -51.88
C ASP A 54 34.20 -29.34 -53.28
N ASP A 55 34.04 -30.43 -54.02
CA ASP A 55 34.45 -30.50 -55.43
C ASP A 55 33.68 -29.48 -56.28
N CYS A 56 32.38 -29.33 -56.03
CA CYS A 56 31.57 -28.31 -56.68
C CYS A 56 32.04 -26.90 -56.33
N LEU A 57 32.25 -26.60 -55.04
CA LEU A 57 32.72 -25.29 -54.61
C LEU A 57 34.09 -24.95 -55.21
N THR A 58 35.01 -25.90 -55.22
CA THR A 58 36.35 -25.74 -55.83
C THR A 58 36.26 -25.48 -57.34
N ALA A 59 35.38 -26.20 -58.04
CA ALA A 59 35.13 -25.99 -59.46
C ALA A 59 34.51 -24.61 -59.76
N ILE A 60 33.68 -24.08 -58.85
CA ILE A 60 33.11 -22.74 -58.93
C ILE A 60 34.20 -21.68 -58.74
N THR A 61 35.09 -21.84 -57.74
CA THR A 61 36.16 -20.87 -57.44
C THR A 61 37.26 -20.85 -58.50
N SER A 62 37.61 -21.99 -59.09
CA SER A 62 38.72 -22.13 -60.04
C SER A 62 38.42 -21.66 -61.47
N ALA A 63 37.16 -21.36 -61.80
CA ALA A 63 36.76 -20.91 -63.14
C ALA A 63 35.60 -19.89 -63.09
N PRO A 64 35.86 -18.62 -62.68
CA PRO A 64 34.83 -17.59 -62.65
C PRO A 64 34.33 -17.30 -64.07
N VAL A 65 33.07 -17.65 -64.34
CA VAL A 65 32.41 -17.42 -65.64
C VAL A 65 31.70 -16.06 -65.60
N SER A 66 31.66 -15.33 -66.72
CA SER A 66 30.76 -14.18 -66.88
C SER A 66 29.30 -14.65 -66.80
N GLY A 67 28.57 -14.26 -65.75
CA GLY A 67 27.27 -14.85 -65.39
C GLY A 67 27.40 -16.16 -64.61
N GLY A 68 28.41 -16.27 -63.75
CA GLY A 68 28.70 -17.42 -62.89
C GLY A 68 27.53 -17.88 -62.02
N PRO A 69 27.69 -19.02 -61.32
CA PRO A 69 26.64 -19.56 -60.46
C PRO A 69 26.17 -18.50 -59.46
N SER A 70 24.87 -18.43 -59.22
CA SER A 70 24.30 -17.44 -58.33
C SER A 70 24.84 -17.63 -56.90
N ASP A 71 24.92 -16.53 -56.15
CA ASP A 71 25.28 -16.58 -54.72
C ASP A 71 24.35 -17.53 -53.94
N THR A 72 23.11 -17.72 -54.43
CA THR A 72 22.16 -18.72 -53.95
C THR A 72 22.67 -20.16 -54.09
N LEU A 73 23.31 -20.53 -55.21
CA LEU A 73 23.86 -21.88 -55.40
C LEU A 73 25.08 -22.11 -54.49
N ILE A 74 25.94 -21.11 -54.36
CA ILE A 74 27.10 -21.13 -53.45
C ILE A 74 26.62 -21.31 -52.00
N ALA A 75 25.62 -20.52 -51.58
CA ALA A 75 25.02 -20.63 -50.25
C ALA A 75 24.45 -22.04 -49.98
N ARG A 76 23.72 -22.61 -50.95
CA ARG A 76 23.14 -23.96 -50.83
C ARG A 76 24.18 -25.07 -50.75
N LEU A 77 25.28 -24.96 -51.49
CA LEU A 77 26.39 -25.93 -51.42
C LEU A 77 27.10 -25.86 -50.06
N HIS A 78 27.34 -24.65 -49.55
CA HIS A 78 27.87 -24.46 -48.19
C HIS A 78 26.91 -24.99 -47.12
N TYR A 79 25.60 -24.79 -47.27
CA TYR A 79 24.59 -25.38 -46.38
C TYR A 79 24.64 -26.92 -46.39
N ILE A 80 24.67 -27.57 -47.56
CA ILE A 80 24.79 -29.04 -47.66
C ILE A 80 26.10 -29.54 -47.03
N ALA A 81 27.20 -28.85 -47.26
CA ALA A 81 28.49 -29.18 -46.64
C ALA A 81 28.40 -29.09 -45.11
N GLY A 82 27.77 -28.03 -44.59
CA GLY A 82 27.49 -27.86 -43.15
C GLY A 82 26.65 -29.00 -42.58
N GLU A 83 25.49 -29.32 -43.20
CA GLU A 83 24.62 -30.41 -42.76
C GLU A 83 25.33 -31.78 -42.82
N SER A 84 26.18 -32.00 -43.82
CA SER A 84 26.98 -33.21 -43.96
C SER A 84 28.03 -33.34 -42.86
N LEU A 85 28.68 -32.23 -42.46
CA LEU A 85 29.61 -32.18 -41.32
C LEU A 85 28.88 -32.46 -40.00
N VAL A 86 27.69 -31.89 -39.79
CA VAL A 86 26.83 -32.19 -38.63
C VAL A 86 26.48 -33.67 -38.58
N GLY A 87 26.03 -34.25 -39.70
CA GLY A 87 25.70 -35.68 -39.81
C GLY A 87 26.90 -36.61 -39.56
N ALA A 88 28.12 -36.15 -39.90
CA ALA A 88 29.37 -36.84 -39.63
C ALA A 88 29.93 -36.61 -38.20
N GLY A 89 29.23 -35.86 -37.35
CA GLY A 89 29.64 -35.57 -35.97
C GLY A 89 30.70 -34.46 -35.82
N LYS A 90 31.02 -33.71 -36.89
CA LYS A 90 32.00 -32.63 -36.92
C LYS A 90 31.31 -31.26 -36.80
N VAL A 91 30.78 -30.96 -35.60
CA VAL A 91 29.90 -29.81 -35.39
C VAL A 91 30.65 -28.48 -35.49
N GLU A 92 31.88 -28.42 -34.99
CA GLU A 92 32.75 -27.24 -35.03
C GLU A 92 33.11 -26.84 -36.47
N ASP A 93 33.43 -27.82 -37.31
CA ASP A 93 33.73 -27.60 -38.74
C ASP A 93 32.50 -27.08 -39.52
N ALA A 94 31.29 -27.47 -39.09
CA ALA A 94 30.05 -27.06 -39.74
C ALA A 94 29.71 -25.58 -39.53
N ILE A 95 30.11 -24.99 -38.39
CA ILE A 95 29.85 -23.58 -38.05
C ILE A 95 30.37 -22.64 -39.14
N GLY A 96 31.61 -22.85 -39.58
CA GLY A 96 32.21 -22.04 -40.64
C GLY A 96 31.45 -22.15 -41.96
N ARG A 97 30.94 -23.34 -42.30
CA ARG A 97 30.15 -23.56 -43.53
C ARG A 97 28.81 -22.83 -43.48
N PHE A 98 28.10 -22.87 -42.36
CA PHE A 98 26.84 -22.13 -42.23
C PHE A 98 27.06 -20.62 -42.24
N GLN A 99 28.15 -20.11 -41.65
CA GLN A 99 28.47 -18.67 -41.72
C GLN A 99 28.70 -18.23 -43.16
N THR A 100 29.50 -18.97 -43.94
CA THR A 100 29.69 -18.68 -45.37
C THR A 100 28.38 -18.78 -46.17
N ALA A 101 27.50 -19.73 -45.82
CA ALA A 101 26.18 -19.84 -46.46
C ALA A 101 25.30 -18.61 -46.21
N ILE A 102 25.30 -18.09 -44.96
CA ILE A 102 24.59 -16.85 -44.59
C ILE A 102 25.15 -15.64 -45.33
N ASP A 103 26.48 -15.53 -45.40
CA ASP A 103 27.13 -14.38 -46.03
C ASP A 103 26.88 -14.34 -47.54
N ALA A 104 26.78 -15.51 -48.19
CA ALA A 104 26.42 -15.64 -49.60
C ALA A 104 24.92 -15.40 -49.87
N ASN A 105 24.02 -15.78 -48.97
CA ASN A 105 22.59 -15.56 -49.13
C ASN A 105 21.89 -15.24 -47.79
N PRO A 106 21.88 -13.96 -47.36
CA PRO A 106 21.44 -13.59 -46.02
C PRO A 106 19.93 -13.70 -45.79
N VAL A 107 19.13 -13.92 -46.85
CA VAL A 107 17.67 -14.04 -46.77
C VAL A 107 17.18 -15.48 -46.60
N ASP A 108 18.06 -16.49 -46.71
CA ASP A 108 17.73 -17.90 -46.49
C ASP A 108 17.73 -18.23 -45.00
N GLN A 109 16.61 -18.75 -44.49
CA GLN A 109 16.41 -19.07 -43.09
C GLN A 109 17.20 -20.31 -42.63
N LEU A 110 17.42 -21.30 -43.52
CA LEU A 110 17.92 -22.62 -43.11
C LEU A 110 19.32 -22.57 -42.46
N PRO A 111 20.31 -21.83 -43.02
CA PRO A 111 21.62 -21.71 -42.39
C PRO A 111 21.60 -21.09 -40.99
N TYR A 112 20.70 -20.12 -40.72
CA TYR A 112 20.58 -19.53 -39.38
C TYR A 112 20.07 -20.55 -38.35
N LEU A 113 19.09 -21.38 -38.72
CA LEU A 113 18.58 -22.44 -37.86
C LEU A 113 19.66 -23.48 -37.55
N SER A 114 20.37 -23.96 -38.57
CA SER A 114 21.43 -24.97 -38.38
C SER A 114 22.63 -24.41 -37.61
N LEU A 115 23.05 -23.18 -37.89
CA LEU A 115 24.12 -22.50 -37.17
C LEU A 115 23.77 -22.32 -35.69
N SER A 116 22.56 -21.84 -35.38
CA SER A 116 22.12 -21.65 -33.99
C SER A 116 22.10 -22.96 -33.20
N ARG A 117 21.65 -24.07 -33.80
CA ARG A 117 21.70 -25.41 -33.18
C ARG A 117 23.13 -25.88 -32.93
N CYS A 118 24.05 -25.63 -33.87
CA CYS A 118 25.46 -25.97 -33.69
C CYS A 118 26.07 -25.16 -32.54
N GLN A 119 25.79 -23.86 -32.47
CA GLN A 119 26.26 -22.97 -31.41
C GLN A 119 25.74 -23.40 -30.02
N VAL A 120 24.46 -23.80 -29.91
CA VAL A 120 23.94 -24.36 -28.64
C VAL A 120 24.64 -25.69 -28.30
N LYS A 121 24.84 -26.57 -29.28
CA LYS A 121 25.48 -27.88 -29.07
C LYS A 121 26.94 -27.76 -28.64
N THR A 122 27.63 -26.69 -29.02
CA THR A 122 29.00 -26.36 -28.58
C THR A 122 29.02 -25.49 -27.32
N GLY A 123 27.88 -25.25 -26.67
CA GLY A 123 27.76 -24.53 -25.41
C GLY A 123 27.66 -23.00 -25.51
N ASN A 124 27.55 -22.44 -26.72
CA ASN A 124 27.48 -21.00 -26.98
C ASN A 124 26.05 -20.53 -27.30
N VAL A 125 25.19 -20.49 -26.27
CA VAL A 125 23.77 -20.09 -26.38
C VAL A 125 23.62 -18.62 -26.79
N GLU A 126 24.52 -17.75 -26.33
CA GLU A 126 24.51 -16.32 -26.67
C GLU A 126 24.75 -16.10 -28.18
N ALA A 127 25.74 -16.79 -28.76
CA ALA A 127 25.98 -16.74 -30.20
C ALA A 127 24.78 -17.30 -30.99
N ALA A 128 24.10 -18.34 -30.47
CA ALA A 128 22.88 -18.86 -31.07
C ALA A 128 21.76 -17.83 -31.09
N HIS A 129 21.54 -17.10 -30.00
CA HIS A 129 20.55 -16.03 -29.92
C HIS A 129 20.89 -14.87 -30.86
N HIS A 130 22.16 -14.46 -30.95
CA HIS A 130 22.62 -13.44 -31.89
C HIS A 130 22.39 -13.86 -33.36
N THR A 131 22.73 -15.11 -33.71
CA THR A 131 22.47 -15.69 -35.04
C THR A 131 20.98 -15.64 -35.38
N LEU A 132 20.11 -16.07 -34.45
CA LEU A 132 18.67 -16.07 -34.67
C LEU A 132 18.10 -14.64 -34.83
N SER A 133 18.61 -13.69 -34.05
CA SER A 133 18.23 -12.27 -34.15
C SER A 133 18.57 -11.70 -35.53
N ARG A 134 19.76 -12.02 -36.07
CA ARG A 134 20.14 -11.65 -37.45
C ARG A 134 19.20 -12.27 -38.49
N GLY A 135 18.88 -13.55 -38.34
CA GLY A 135 17.93 -14.23 -39.24
C GLY A 135 16.53 -13.61 -39.20
N ILE A 136 16.02 -13.27 -38.01
CA ILE A 136 14.72 -12.59 -37.83
C ILE A 136 14.73 -11.22 -38.51
N ALA A 137 15.85 -10.52 -38.54
CA ALA A 137 15.96 -9.25 -39.26
C ALA A 137 15.96 -9.44 -40.79
N ALA A 138 16.67 -10.45 -41.29
CA ALA A 138 16.99 -10.60 -42.71
C ALA A 138 16.02 -11.48 -43.55
N CYS A 139 15.42 -12.52 -42.98
CA CYS A 139 14.63 -13.52 -43.74
C CYS A 139 13.17 -13.08 -43.94
N ALA A 140 12.47 -13.60 -44.96
CA ALA A 140 11.02 -13.36 -45.12
C ALA A 140 10.19 -14.29 -44.21
N GLU A 141 10.56 -15.56 -44.16
CA GLU A 141 10.04 -16.52 -43.20
C GLU A 141 10.78 -16.37 -41.86
N LYS A 142 10.02 -16.27 -40.76
CA LYS A 142 10.57 -15.96 -39.43
C LYS A 142 9.94 -16.79 -38.31
N ALA A 143 8.96 -17.65 -38.60
CA ALA A 143 8.18 -18.33 -37.57
C ALA A 143 9.05 -19.26 -36.72
N GLU A 144 9.84 -20.12 -37.35
CA GLU A 144 10.74 -21.03 -36.63
C GLU A 144 11.92 -20.29 -35.99
N LEU A 145 12.44 -19.24 -36.64
CA LEU A 145 13.50 -18.41 -36.06
C LEU A 145 13.03 -17.72 -34.77
N LYS A 146 11.80 -17.19 -34.76
CA LYS A 146 11.18 -16.60 -33.57
C LYS A 146 10.90 -17.64 -32.50
N MET A 147 10.41 -18.82 -32.87
CA MET A 147 10.16 -19.92 -31.94
C MET A 147 11.46 -20.43 -31.30
N LEU A 148 12.50 -20.63 -32.09
CA LEU A 148 13.79 -21.09 -31.59
C LEU A 148 14.50 -19.99 -30.78
N SER A 149 14.33 -18.73 -31.17
CA SER A 149 14.87 -17.58 -30.43
C SER A 149 14.24 -17.46 -29.05
N SER A 150 12.92 -17.69 -28.91
CA SER A 150 12.29 -17.70 -27.58
C SER A 150 12.73 -18.89 -26.72
N TRP A 151 13.10 -20.02 -27.32
CA TRP A 151 13.66 -21.16 -26.58
C TRP A 151 15.10 -20.93 -26.13
N TYR A 152 15.86 -20.14 -26.91
CA TYR A 152 17.25 -19.80 -26.61
C TYR A 152 17.40 -18.42 -25.95
N GLN A 153 16.29 -17.74 -25.64
CA GLN A 153 16.32 -16.50 -24.87
C GLN A 153 17.00 -16.80 -23.54
N THR A 154 18.18 -16.21 -23.37
CA THR A 154 18.87 -16.19 -22.10
C THR A 154 17.97 -15.45 -21.13
N ARG A 155 17.29 -16.19 -20.24
CA ARG A 155 16.59 -15.54 -19.13
C ARG A 155 17.64 -14.70 -18.38
N PRO A 156 17.32 -13.46 -17.99
CA PRO A 156 18.26 -12.62 -17.26
C PRO A 156 18.71 -13.37 -16.01
N SER A 157 20.02 -13.50 -15.82
CA SER A 157 20.59 -14.23 -14.69
C SER A 157 20.72 -13.33 -13.47
N ILE A 158 20.32 -13.80 -12.29
CA ILE A 158 20.16 -12.95 -11.10
C ILE A 158 20.94 -13.48 -9.89
N SER A 159 21.77 -12.62 -9.29
CA SER A 159 22.40 -12.81 -7.98
C SER A 159 21.61 -12.07 -6.91
N ALA A 160 20.95 -12.79 -6.00
CA ALA A 160 20.40 -12.21 -4.79
C ALA A 160 21.51 -11.97 -3.77
N CYS A 161 21.65 -10.75 -3.29
CA CYS A 161 22.69 -10.33 -2.36
C CYS A 161 22.05 -9.81 -1.07
N MET A 162 22.43 -10.38 0.07
CA MET A 162 21.92 -10.01 1.38
C MET A 162 23.03 -9.96 2.44
N ILE A 163 22.78 -9.17 3.48
CA ILE A 163 23.57 -9.14 4.71
C ILE A 163 22.70 -9.68 5.83
N VAL A 164 23.25 -10.53 6.69
CA VAL A 164 22.47 -11.16 7.78
C VAL A 164 23.22 -11.12 9.10
N LYS A 165 22.45 -11.07 10.19
CA LYS A 165 22.91 -11.32 11.55
C LYS A 165 21.73 -11.71 12.43
N ASP A 166 21.76 -12.92 12.96
CA ASP A 166 20.74 -13.42 13.90
C ASP A 166 19.30 -13.30 13.35
N GLU A 167 19.11 -13.74 12.11
CA GLU A 167 17.86 -13.68 11.33
C GLU A 167 17.16 -15.05 11.22
N GLU A 168 17.34 -15.97 12.17
CA GLU A 168 16.77 -17.33 12.08
C GLU A 168 15.25 -17.36 11.91
N GLU A 169 14.56 -16.33 12.42
CA GLU A 169 13.11 -16.19 12.40
C GLU A 169 12.58 -15.81 11.01
N LEU A 170 13.22 -14.85 10.34
CA LEU A 170 12.71 -14.25 9.10
C LEU A 170 13.42 -14.77 7.84
N LEU A 171 14.66 -15.24 7.94
CA LEU A 171 15.42 -15.69 6.78
C LEU A 171 14.76 -16.84 5.97
N PRO A 172 14.13 -17.87 6.57
CA PRO A 172 13.58 -18.99 5.81
C PRO A 172 12.57 -18.56 4.74
N GLU A 173 11.59 -17.75 5.11
CA GLU A 173 10.57 -17.28 4.17
C GLU A 173 11.14 -16.27 3.15
N CYS A 174 12.19 -15.50 3.52
CA CYS A 174 12.90 -14.65 2.57
C CYS A 174 13.44 -15.47 1.42
N LEU A 175 14.20 -16.52 1.77
CA LEU A 175 14.85 -17.39 0.81
C LEU A 175 13.83 -18.19 0.01
N ASP A 176 12.74 -18.64 0.64
CA ASP A 176 11.66 -19.34 -0.06
C ASP A 176 10.99 -18.47 -1.12
N SER A 177 10.85 -17.15 -0.88
CA SER A 177 10.28 -16.22 -1.85
C SER A 177 11.11 -15.99 -3.12
N ILE A 178 12.42 -16.34 -3.09
CA ILE A 178 13.35 -16.08 -4.20
C ILE A 178 13.94 -17.34 -4.84
N ARG A 179 14.06 -18.44 -4.08
CA ARG A 179 14.87 -19.62 -4.45
C ARG A 179 14.55 -20.25 -5.80
N ASP A 180 13.30 -20.18 -6.26
CA ASP A 180 12.88 -20.88 -7.47
C ASP A 180 13.18 -20.07 -8.76
N TRP A 181 13.59 -18.81 -8.63
CA TRP A 181 13.81 -17.93 -9.77
C TRP A 181 15.10 -17.11 -9.73
N VAL A 182 15.81 -17.01 -8.60
CA VAL A 182 17.18 -16.47 -8.61
C VAL A 182 18.19 -17.56 -8.98
N ASP A 183 19.28 -17.18 -9.65
CA ASP A 183 20.29 -18.14 -10.14
C ASP A 183 21.48 -18.28 -9.18
N GLU A 184 21.61 -17.35 -8.23
CA GLU A 184 22.67 -17.31 -7.23
C GLU A 184 22.17 -16.56 -5.98
N ILE A 185 22.47 -17.09 -4.80
CA ILE A 185 22.18 -16.44 -3.52
C ILE A 185 23.51 -16.24 -2.80
N ILE A 186 23.83 -14.97 -2.53
CA ILE A 186 25.01 -14.52 -1.81
C ILE A 186 24.57 -13.98 -0.45
N VAL A 187 25.10 -14.57 0.61
CA VAL A 187 24.85 -14.15 1.99
C VAL A 187 26.16 -13.72 2.62
N VAL A 188 26.22 -12.47 3.07
CA VAL A 188 27.30 -12.00 3.95
C VAL A 188 26.80 -12.05 5.39
N ASP A 189 27.30 -13.01 6.15
CA ASP A 189 27.04 -13.15 7.58
C ASP A 189 27.99 -12.24 8.37
N THR A 190 27.41 -11.39 9.23
CA THR A 190 28.16 -10.42 10.04
C THR A 190 28.45 -10.87 11.47
N GLY A 191 28.32 -12.19 11.71
CA GLY A 191 28.57 -12.86 12.98
C GLY A 191 27.29 -13.30 13.68
N SER A 192 26.46 -14.10 13.01
CA SER A 192 25.29 -14.73 13.62
C SER A 192 25.70 -15.77 14.67
N GLY A 193 25.03 -15.77 15.82
CA GLY A 193 25.14 -16.76 16.89
C GLY A 193 24.02 -17.80 16.91
N ASP A 194 23.00 -17.64 16.07
CA ASP A 194 21.86 -18.55 15.92
C ASP A 194 21.99 -19.46 14.67
N ARG A 195 20.88 -20.06 14.22
CA ARG A 195 20.85 -20.96 13.05
C ARG A 195 20.84 -20.25 11.70
N THR A 196 20.98 -18.93 11.63
CA THR A 196 20.93 -18.14 10.38
C THR A 196 21.82 -18.72 9.28
N VAL A 197 23.08 -19.05 9.60
CA VAL A 197 24.04 -19.59 8.63
C VAL A 197 23.67 -21.00 8.16
N GLU A 198 23.14 -21.83 9.06
CA GLU A 198 22.66 -23.17 8.72
C GLU A 198 21.47 -23.10 7.75
N ILE A 199 20.51 -22.21 8.06
CA ILE A 199 19.33 -21.93 7.22
C ILE A 199 19.78 -21.43 5.84
N ALA A 200 20.66 -20.42 5.76
CA ALA A 200 21.14 -19.93 4.48
C ALA A 200 21.73 -21.05 3.59
N LYS A 201 22.57 -21.92 4.17
CA LYS A 201 23.18 -23.04 3.45
C LYS A 201 22.16 -24.09 2.99
N SER A 202 21.09 -24.33 3.76
CA SER A 202 20.07 -25.31 3.38
C SER A 202 19.27 -24.90 2.13
N PHE A 203 19.21 -23.60 1.84
CA PHE A 203 18.63 -23.03 0.61
C PHE A 203 19.66 -22.90 -0.54
N GLY A 204 20.87 -23.44 -0.38
CA GLY A 204 21.92 -23.37 -1.40
C GLY A 204 22.63 -22.02 -1.50
N ALA A 205 22.52 -21.16 -0.49
CA ALA A 205 23.22 -19.89 -0.48
C ALA A 205 24.75 -20.06 -0.29
N GLN A 206 25.50 -19.22 -0.98
CA GLN A 206 26.93 -19.04 -0.76
C GLN A 206 27.13 -18.07 0.41
N VAL A 207 27.57 -18.60 1.55
CA VAL A 207 27.76 -17.82 2.78
C VAL A 207 29.20 -17.39 2.94
N TYR A 208 29.42 -16.08 3.09
CA TYR A 208 30.70 -15.45 3.35
C TYR A 208 30.66 -14.78 4.72
N HIS A 209 31.74 -14.91 5.49
CA HIS A 209 31.83 -14.35 6.84
C HIS A 209 32.71 -13.10 6.84
N HIS A 210 32.13 -11.98 7.28
CA HIS A 210 32.84 -10.72 7.49
C HIS A 210 32.44 -10.17 8.86
N ALA A 211 33.39 -9.80 9.71
CA ALA A 211 33.04 -9.23 11.00
C ALA A 211 32.27 -7.91 10.83
N TRP A 212 31.29 -7.65 11.71
CA TRP A 212 30.61 -6.36 11.74
C TRP A 212 31.60 -5.22 12.05
N GLU A 213 31.79 -4.33 11.09
CA GLU A 213 32.73 -3.20 11.19
C GLU A 213 32.08 -1.88 11.64
N GLY A 214 30.82 -1.92 12.07
CA GLY A 214 30.07 -0.70 12.40
C GLY A 214 29.68 0.11 11.17
N ASP A 215 29.48 -0.53 10.01
CA ASP A 215 29.15 0.09 8.72
C ASP A 215 28.35 -0.88 7.83
N PHE A 216 27.08 -0.55 7.56
CA PHE A 216 26.18 -1.36 6.73
C PHE A 216 26.59 -1.34 5.25
N SER A 217 27.16 -0.23 4.76
CA SER A 217 27.66 -0.15 3.39
C SER A 217 28.82 -1.09 3.14
N LYS A 218 29.74 -1.26 4.09
CA LYS A 218 30.83 -2.24 3.94
C LYS A 218 30.27 -3.65 3.74
N SER A 219 29.35 -4.06 4.61
CA SER A 219 28.72 -5.38 4.56
C SER A 219 27.96 -5.60 3.24
N ARG A 220 27.18 -4.61 2.79
CA ARG A 220 26.52 -4.66 1.47
C ARG A 220 27.52 -4.73 0.33
N ASN A 221 28.57 -3.92 0.37
CA ASN A 221 29.58 -3.90 -0.69
C ASN A 221 30.39 -5.19 -0.75
N TYR A 222 30.53 -5.94 0.35
CA TYR A 222 31.08 -7.30 0.31
C TYR A 222 30.15 -8.25 -0.44
N SER A 223 28.83 -8.23 -0.20
CA SER A 223 27.91 -9.13 -0.92
C SER A 223 27.90 -8.83 -2.43
N LEU A 224 27.98 -7.56 -2.83
CA LEU A 224 28.11 -7.17 -4.25
C LEU A 224 29.36 -7.75 -4.94
N GLN A 225 30.48 -7.88 -4.23
CA GLN A 225 31.74 -8.37 -4.81
C GLN A 225 31.71 -9.85 -5.16
N TYR A 226 30.85 -10.63 -4.50
CA TYR A 226 30.72 -12.07 -4.75
C TYR A 226 29.69 -12.41 -5.84
N ALA A 227 28.88 -11.44 -6.27
CA ALA A 227 27.87 -11.64 -7.30
C ALA A 227 28.51 -11.96 -8.68
N THR A 228 28.08 -13.06 -9.30
CA THR A 228 28.61 -13.52 -10.60
C THR A 228 27.64 -13.34 -11.77
N LYS A 229 26.35 -13.10 -11.50
CA LYS A 229 25.31 -13.03 -12.55
C LYS A 229 25.19 -11.63 -13.17
N GLU A 230 24.40 -11.54 -14.23
CA GLU A 230 24.19 -10.28 -14.98
C GLU A 230 23.54 -9.21 -14.09
N TRP A 231 22.46 -9.58 -13.42
CA TRP A 231 21.67 -8.71 -12.55
C TRP A 231 21.95 -9.02 -11.08
N ILE A 232 21.99 -7.97 -10.27
CA ILE A 232 22.03 -8.08 -8.81
C ILE A 232 20.66 -7.69 -8.27
N LEU A 233 20.11 -8.51 -7.38
CA LEU A 233 18.98 -8.20 -6.52
C LEU A 233 19.49 -7.92 -5.11
N ILE A 234 19.13 -6.77 -4.53
CA ILE A 234 19.37 -6.50 -3.11
C ILE A 234 18.08 -6.75 -2.32
N ILE A 235 18.15 -7.67 -1.36
CA ILE A 235 17.02 -8.04 -0.51
C ILE A 235 17.49 -8.26 0.93
N ASP A 236 16.63 -7.93 1.91
CA ASP A 236 16.88 -8.15 3.33
C ASP A 236 16.12 -9.36 3.87
N ALA A 237 16.59 -9.93 4.98
CA ALA A 237 16.01 -11.13 5.58
C ALA A 237 14.55 -10.94 6.02
N ASP A 238 14.13 -9.69 6.26
CA ASP A 238 12.76 -9.30 6.62
C ASP A 238 11.89 -8.89 5.41
N GLU A 239 12.36 -9.17 4.18
CA GLU A 239 11.66 -8.83 2.94
C GLU A 239 11.24 -10.07 2.12
N ARG A 240 10.14 -9.96 1.37
CA ARG A 240 9.62 -11.02 0.47
C ARG A 240 9.23 -10.44 -0.87
N ILE A 241 9.58 -11.13 -1.96
CA ILE A 241 9.00 -10.80 -3.27
C ILE A 241 7.67 -11.52 -3.44
N ALA A 242 6.65 -10.78 -3.90
CA ALA A 242 5.37 -11.37 -4.25
C ALA A 242 5.53 -12.29 -5.47
N VAL A 243 5.16 -13.57 -5.33
CA VAL A 243 5.34 -14.60 -6.38
C VAL A 243 4.61 -14.21 -7.67
N GLU A 244 3.49 -13.51 -7.56
CA GLU A 244 2.71 -13.03 -8.71
C GLU A 244 3.47 -12.00 -9.57
N ASP A 245 4.49 -11.35 -9.01
CA ASP A 245 5.25 -10.30 -9.70
C ASP A 245 6.49 -10.85 -10.43
N VAL A 246 6.84 -12.13 -10.25
CA VAL A 246 8.00 -12.78 -10.90
C VAL A 246 7.94 -12.72 -12.44
N PRO A 247 6.79 -12.97 -13.11
CA PRO A 247 6.70 -12.81 -14.56
C PRO A 247 7.03 -11.39 -15.03
N GLU A 248 6.61 -10.37 -14.28
CA GLU A 248 6.90 -8.96 -14.58
C GLU A 248 8.37 -8.63 -14.35
N ILE A 249 8.99 -9.13 -13.27
CA ILE A 249 10.44 -9.05 -13.06
C ILE A 249 11.18 -9.58 -14.28
N ARG A 250 10.86 -10.80 -14.75
CA ARG A 250 11.51 -11.40 -15.92
C ARG A 250 11.33 -10.58 -17.18
N ARG A 251 10.14 -10.03 -17.39
CA ARG A 251 9.83 -9.19 -18.55
C ARG A 251 10.65 -7.90 -18.54
N VAL A 252 10.76 -7.24 -17.39
CA VAL A 252 11.49 -5.97 -17.24
C VAL A 252 13.00 -6.18 -17.38
N LEU A 253 13.56 -7.21 -16.73
CA LEU A 253 15.00 -7.46 -16.77
C LEU A 253 15.49 -7.99 -18.13
N SER A 254 14.60 -8.54 -18.95
CA SER A 254 14.92 -8.97 -20.33
C SER A 254 14.98 -7.80 -21.32
N ASP A 255 14.54 -6.59 -20.95
CA ASP A 255 14.62 -5.42 -21.82
C ASP A 255 16.06 -4.87 -21.83
N PRO A 256 16.77 -4.94 -22.98
CA PRO A 256 18.18 -4.56 -23.05
C PRO A 256 18.43 -3.06 -22.81
N GLN A 257 17.39 -2.21 -22.86
CA GLN A 257 17.51 -0.79 -22.55
C GLN A 257 17.52 -0.52 -21.04
N GLN A 258 17.16 -1.49 -20.20
CA GLN A 258 17.10 -1.32 -18.75
C GLN A 258 18.40 -1.77 -18.11
N THR A 259 18.90 -0.96 -17.18
CA THR A 259 20.11 -1.26 -16.41
C THR A 259 19.93 -1.12 -14.90
N VAL A 260 18.92 -0.36 -14.46
CA VAL A 260 18.56 -0.14 -13.06
C VAL A 260 17.04 -0.16 -12.93
N VAL A 261 16.53 -0.91 -11.97
CA VAL A 261 15.09 -1.08 -11.73
C VAL A 261 14.74 -0.80 -10.27
N SER A 262 13.76 0.07 -10.10
CA SER A 262 13.11 0.37 -8.83
C SER A 262 11.81 -0.43 -8.68
N VAL A 263 11.61 -0.95 -7.48
CA VAL A 263 10.39 -1.64 -7.06
C VAL A 263 9.72 -0.88 -5.91
N ASN A 264 8.53 -1.30 -5.54
CA ASN A 264 7.75 -0.71 -4.46
C ASN A 264 7.93 -1.55 -3.20
N VAL A 265 8.60 -0.98 -2.20
CA VAL A 265 8.69 -1.59 -0.87
C VAL A 265 7.42 -1.25 -0.11
N LEU A 266 6.70 -2.29 0.33
CA LEU A 266 5.43 -2.20 1.04
C LEU A 266 5.63 -2.65 2.49
N ASN A 267 5.55 -1.72 3.43
CA ASN A 267 5.61 -2.05 4.86
C ASN A 267 4.25 -2.58 5.33
N LYS A 268 4.20 -3.81 5.84
CA LYS A 268 2.98 -4.36 6.47
C LYS A 268 3.05 -4.19 7.98
N TYR A 269 2.08 -3.47 8.55
CA TYR A 269 1.87 -3.37 9.99
C TYR A 269 0.71 -4.28 10.40
N GLU A 270 0.97 -5.30 11.20
CA GLU A 270 -0.08 -6.25 11.63
C GLU A 270 -1.04 -5.67 12.67
N HIS A 271 -0.71 -4.56 13.33
CA HIS A 271 -1.46 -4.10 14.51
C HIS A 271 -2.40 -2.91 14.31
N ASN A 272 -2.35 -2.17 13.19
CA ASN A 272 -3.29 -1.07 12.98
C ASN A 272 -3.41 -0.68 11.49
N ARG A 273 -4.55 -1.02 10.90
CA ARG A 273 -5.14 -0.39 9.70
C ARG A 273 -4.16 0.04 8.60
N ASN A 274 -3.85 -0.88 7.68
CA ASN A 274 -3.44 -0.62 6.28
C ASN A 274 -2.53 0.60 6.01
N LEU A 275 -1.57 0.90 6.89
CA LEU A 275 -0.59 1.95 6.59
C LEU A 275 0.48 1.37 5.66
N THR A 276 0.21 1.38 4.36
CA THR A 276 1.22 1.02 3.36
C THR A 276 2.15 2.21 3.18
N VAL A 277 3.25 2.23 3.92
CA VAL A 277 4.34 3.18 3.60
C VAL A 277 4.95 2.71 2.29
N PHE A 278 4.81 3.55 1.28
CA PHE A 278 5.33 3.34 -0.06
C PHE A 278 6.75 3.91 -0.14
N LEU A 279 7.74 3.04 -0.37
CA LEU A 279 9.10 3.47 -0.68
C LEU A 279 9.51 2.90 -2.04
N PRO A 280 9.66 3.73 -3.09
CA PRO A 280 10.27 3.27 -4.30
C PRO A 280 11.78 3.11 -4.05
N SER A 281 12.27 1.88 -4.20
CA SER A 281 13.67 1.55 -3.94
C SER A 281 14.28 0.87 -5.16
N VAL A 282 15.48 1.30 -5.55
CA VAL A 282 16.30 0.54 -6.49
C VAL A 282 16.66 -0.79 -5.86
N ARG A 283 16.27 -1.90 -6.51
CA ARG A 283 16.47 -3.26 -6.00
C ARG A 283 17.10 -4.19 -7.02
N PHE A 284 16.98 -3.90 -8.31
CA PHE A 284 17.72 -4.60 -9.36
C PHE A 284 18.62 -3.66 -10.13
N PHE A 285 19.85 -4.09 -10.43
CA PHE A 285 20.76 -3.35 -11.29
C PHE A 285 21.76 -4.30 -11.95
N LYS A 286 22.28 -3.92 -13.12
CA LYS A 286 23.30 -4.70 -13.80
C LYS A 286 24.62 -4.62 -13.03
N ARG A 287 25.24 -5.78 -12.82
CA ARG A 287 26.53 -5.92 -12.13
C ARG A 287 27.64 -5.09 -12.77
N GLU A 288 27.64 -5.00 -14.11
CA GLU A 288 28.66 -4.28 -14.89
C GLU A 288 28.75 -2.78 -14.56
N LEU A 289 27.68 -2.20 -13.99
CA LEU A 289 27.67 -0.80 -13.56
C LEU A 289 28.60 -0.53 -12.36
N GLY A 290 29.00 -1.58 -11.61
CA GLY A 290 29.92 -1.44 -10.49
C GLY A 290 29.41 -0.54 -9.36
N LEU A 291 28.08 -0.43 -9.20
CA LEU A 291 27.45 0.43 -8.19
C LEU A 291 27.83 -0.01 -6.77
N ARG A 292 27.88 0.96 -5.84
CA ARG A 292 28.27 0.72 -4.45
C ARG A 292 27.34 1.44 -3.48
N TYR A 293 27.21 0.88 -2.28
CA TYR A 293 26.53 1.52 -1.17
C TYR A 293 27.45 2.54 -0.47
N GLY A 294 26.88 3.68 -0.09
CA GLY A 294 27.52 4.71 0.74
C GLY A 294 26.67 5.04 1.98
N GLY A 295 27.32 5.58 3.01
CA GLY A 295 26.73 5.87 4.33
C GLY A 295 26.89 4.71 5.32
N ILE A 296 26.97 5.01 6.61
CA ILE A 296 27.19 4.01 7.67
C ILE A 296 25.90 3.25 7.96
N VAL A 297 24.77 3.96 7.99
CA VAL A 297 23.42 3.47 8.28
C VAL A 297 22.42 4.21 7.39
N HIS A 298 21.26 3.60 7.12
CA HIS A 298 20.35 4.03 6.04
C HIS A 298 21.11 4.13 4.71
N ASN A 299 22.07 3.26 4.46
CA ASN A 299 22.95 3.37 3.32
C ASN A 299 22.20 3.33 1.98
N GLN A 300 22.65 4.15 1.03
CA GLN A 300 22.05 4.24 -0.30
C GLN A 300 22.98 3.65 -1.34
N LEU A 301 22.38 2.98 -2.33
CA LEU A 301 23.09 2.64 -3.56
C LEU A 301 23.39 3.93 -4.32
N VAL A 302 24.66 4.20 -4.59
CA VAL A 302 25.09 5.38 -5.35
C VAL A 302 24.81 5.13 -6.83
N VAL A 303 23.65 5.61 -7.28
CA VAL A 303 23.22 5.54 -8.68
C VAL A 303 23.60 6.84 -9.38
N PRO A 304 24.26 6.79 -10.57
CA PRO A 304 24.56 7.99 -11.35
C PRO A 304 23.31 8.79 -11.69
N ALA A 305 23.39 10.12 -11.66
CA ALA A 305 22.24 11.00 -11.88
C ALA A 305 21.62 10.89 -13.29
N ASP A 306 22.41 10.45 -14.27
CA ASP A 306 22.01 10.19 -15.65
C ASP A 306 21.50 8.76 -15.91
N ALA A 307 21.58 7.87 -14.90
CA ALA A 307 21.08 6.52 -15.02
C ALA A 307 19.55 6.51 -15.14
N ARG A 308 19.05 5.86 -16.20
CA ARG A 308 17.61 5.69 -16.41
C ARG A 308 17.09 4.59 -15.48
N VAL A 309 16.53 4.99 -14.33
CA VAL A 309 15.89 4.07 -13.39
C VAL A 309 14.50 3.69 -13.89
N ARG A 310 14.29 2.41 -14.19
CA ARG A 310 12.97 1.87 -14.53
C ARG A 310 12.14 1.70 -13.27
N ARG A 311 11.07 2.47 -13.12
CA ARG A 311 10.09 2.24 -12.05
C ARG A 311 9.05 1.20 -12.45
N THR A 312 8.64 0.40 -11.48
CA THR A 312 7.75 -0.75 -11.68
C THR A 312 6.72 -0.84 -10.56
N GLY A 313 5.64 -1.55 -10.82
CA GLY A 313 4.64 -1.92 -9.80
C GLY A 313 5.03 -3.11 -8.94
N ILE A 314 6.23 -3.69 -9.14
CA ILE A 314 6.69 -4.90 -8.46
C ILE A 314 6.72 -4.65 -6.95
N ARG A 315 6.17 -5.58 -6.17
CA ARG A 315 5.98 -5.47 -4.73
C ARG A 315 7.06 -6.24 -3.99
N LEU A 316 7.77 -5.52 -3.12
CA LEU A 316 8.66 -6.08 -2.11
C LEU A 316 8.01 -5.86 -0.75
N ILE A 317 7.53 -6.92 -0.12
CA ILE A 317 6.83 -6.86 1.16
C ILE A 317 7.87 -6.85 2.26
N HIS A 318 7.87 -5.80 3.09
CA HIS A 318 8.73 -5.69 4.26
C HIS A 318 7.91 -5.94 5.54
N LEU A 319 8.34 -6.92 6.33
CA LEU A 319 7.64 -7.43 7.51
C LEU A 319 8.14 -6.81 8.82
N GLY A 320 9.12 -5.90 8.75
CA GLY A 320 10.02 -5.49 9.85
C GLY A 320 9.42 -4.76 11.07
N TYR A 321 8.14 -4.92 11.40
CA TYR A 321 7.51 -4.33 12.58
C TYR A 321 6.72 -5.31 13.46
N GLY A 322 7.03 -6.62 13.39
CA GLY A 322 6.58 -7.64 14.35
C GLY A 322 7.53 -7.85 15.55
N LEU A 323 8.63 -7.08 15.64
CA LEU A 323 9.61 -7.19 16.72
C LEU A 323 9.04 -6.70 18.05
N SER A 324 9.46 -7.31 19.17
CA SER A 324 9.11 -6.81 20.50
C SER A 324 9.56 -5.35 20.69
N ALA A 325 8.84 -4.60 21.54
CA ALA A 325 9.16 -3.20 21.84
C ALA A 325 10.64 -3.00 22.22
N ASP A 326 11.22 -3.95 22.97
CA ASP A 326 12.63 -3.93 23.38
C ASP A 326 13.59 -4.06 22.19
N LYS A 327 13.33 -4.99 21.26
CA LYS A 327 14.14 -5.16 20.05
C LYS A 327 14.06 -3.91 19.16
N MET A 328 12.88 -3.30 19.06
CA MET A 328 12.68 -2.04 18.32
C MET A 328 13.47 -0.89 18.95
N ALA A 329 13.42 -0.75 20.28
CA ALA A 329 14.18 0.28 20.99
C ALA A 329 15.70 0.10 20.82
N GLN A 330 16.21 -1.13 20.89
CA GLN A 330 17.63 -1.43 20.66
C GLN A 330 18.07 -1.11 19.21
N LYS A 331 17.26 -1.49 18.21
CA LYS A 331 17.52 -1.17 16.79
C LYS A 331 17.57 0.34 16.58
N LYS A 332 16.61 1.08 17.15
CA LYS A 332 16.57 2.54 17.10
C LYS A 332 17.80 3.17 17.76
N ALA A 333 18.16 2.75 18.97
CA ALA A 333 19.34 3.25 19.68
C ALA A 333 20.63 3.04 18.88
N ARG A 334 20.80 1.85 18.27
CA ARG A 334 21.93 1.54 17.39
C ARG A 334 21.96 2.44 16.15
N SER A 335 20.84 2.59 15.44
CA SER A 335 20.78 3.45 14.25
C SER A 335 21.06 4.91 14.60
N LEU A 336 20.58 5.39 15.75
CA LEU A 336 20.84 6.73 16.23
C LEU A 336 22.33 6.97 16.51
N ASP A 337 23.02 6.03 17.14
CA ASP A 337 24.46 6.11 17.40
C ASP A 337 25.27 6.14 16.10
N LEU A 338 24.93 5.28 15.14
CA LEU A 338 25.59 5.25 13.83
C LEU A 338 25.35 6.54 13.02
N LEU A 339 24.13 7.10 13.05
CA LEU A 339 23.83 8.39 12.42
C LEU A 339 24.62 9.53 13.06
N LYS A 340 24.71 9.57 14.40
CA LYS A 340 25.52 10.56 15.12
C LYS A 340 26.99 10.43 14.76
N LYS A 341 27.52 9.21 14.63
CA LYS A 341 28.89 8.97 14.16
C LYS A 341 29.09 9.46 12.72
N GLN A 342 28.14 9.20 11.83
CA GLN A 342 28.19 9.68 10.44
C GLN A 342 28.18 11.22 10.38
N LEU A 343 27.30 11.88 11.14
CA LEU A 343 27.21 13.33 11.22
C LEU A 343 28.41 13.97 11.92
N ALA A 344 29.05 13.28 12.89
CA ALA A 344 30.30 13.75 13.47
C ALA A 344 31.45 13.75 12.45
N ALA A 345 31.47 12.79 11.52
CA ALA A 345 32.46 12.71 10.45
C ALA A 345 32.15 13.66 9.28
N ASN A 346 30.87 13.83 8.94
CA ASN A 346 30.40 14.74 7.91
C ASN A 346 29.12 15.46 8.38
N PRO A 347 29.24 16.62 9.06
CA PRO A 347 28.09 17.36 9.60
C PRO A 347 27.10 17.85 8.54
N ASP A 348 27.58 18.01 7.30
CA ASP A 348 26.82 18.52 6.16
C ASP A 348 26.40 17.39 5.19
N ASP A 349 26.18 16.19 5.68
CA ASP A 349 25.52 15.11 4.92
C ASP A 349 23.99 15.31 4.98
N PRO A 350 23.34 15.82 3.91
CA PRO A 350 21.92 16.14 3.95
C PRO A 350 21.05 14.88 4.14
N PHE A 351 21.51 13.73 3.65
CA PHE A 351 20.75 12.49 3.78
C PHE A 351 20.86 11.93 5.20
N ALA A 352 22.04 12.01 5.83
CA ALA A 352 22.18 11.65 7.24
C ALA A 352 21.36 12.57 8.16
N LEU A 353 21.35 13.89 7.89
CA LEU A 353 20.53 14.86 8.62
C LEU A 353 19.03 14.55 8.50
N PHE A 354 18.56 14.25 7.29
CA PHE A 354 17.18 13.81 7.05
C PHE A 354 16.82 12.55 7.85
N ASN A 355 17.66 11.51 7.78
CA ASN A 355 17.40 10.25 8.48
C ASN A 355 17.46 10.42 10.00
N TYR A 356 18.32 11.29 10.51
CA TYR A 356 18.38 11.64 11.92
C TYR A 356 17.07 12.28 12.38
N ALA A 357 16.58 13.29 11.68
CA ALA A 357 15.26 13.88 11.93
C ALA A 357 14.12 12.85 11.80
N GLN A 358 14.19 11.97 10.79
CA GLN A 358 13.20 10.92 10.55
C GLN A 358 13.13 9.90 11.70
N LEU A 359 14.28 9.54 12.27
CA LEU A 359 14.37 8.60 13.39
C LEU A 359 13.88 9.22 14.70
N LEU A 360 14.13 10.51 14.92
CA LEU A 360 13.63 11.21 16.10
C LEU A 360 12.09 11.26 16.11
N ARG A 361 11.46 11.40 14.94
CA ARG A 361 10.00 11.51 14.83
C ARG A 361 9.23 10.19 14.70
N SER A 362 9.90 9.02 14.69
CA SER A 362 9.28 7.74 14.31
C SER A 362 8.42 7.06 15.39
N ASP A 363 8.41 7.57 16.63
CA ASP A 363 7.71 6.93 17.77
C ASP A 363 6.37 7.63 18.06
N SER A 364 5.54 7.04 18.93
CA SER A 364 4.29 7.65 19.42
C SER A 364 4.52 9.04 20.04
N ASP A 365 5.70 9.28 20.61
CA ASP A 365 6.15 10.56 21.16
C ASP A 365 7.14 11.28 20.21
N GLY A 366 7.12 10.97 18.91
CA GLY A 366 8.13 11.42 17.94
C GLY A 366 8.29 12.94 17.84
N PHE A 367 7.20 13.68 18.04
CA PHE A 367 7.22 15.14 18.17
C PHE A 367 7.10 15.60 19.64
N SER A 368 7.85 14.96 20.53
CA SER A 368 8.01 15.43 21.90
C SER A 368 8.72 16.80 21.94
N ALA A 369 8.49 17.55 23.03
CA ALA A 369 9.16 18.82 23.25
C ALA A 369 10.70 18.71 23.26
N GLU A 370 11.23 17.52 23.58
CA GLU A 370 12.67 17.23 23.61
C GLU A 370 13.26 17.01 22.20
N ASN A 371 12.53 16.33 21.31
CA ASN A 371 13.02 15.97 19.98
C ASN A 371 12.83 17.09 18.93
N ILE A 372 11.77 17.89 19.08
CA ILE A 372 11.42 18.96 18.13
C ILE A 372 12.61 19.88 17.77
N PRO A 373 13.40 20.41 18.73
CA PRO A 373 14.52 21.28 18.40
C PRO A 373 15.56 20.60 17.50
N ALA A 374 15.93 19.35 17.79
CA ALA A 374 16.91 18.60 17.01
C ALA A 374 16.39 18.22 15.61
N ILE A 375 15.09 17.93 15.49
CA ILE A 375 14.41 17.72 14.21
C ILE A 375 14.48 19.00 13.37
N ILE A 376 14.10 20.14 13.95
CA ILE A 376 14.12 21.44 13.25
C ILE A 376 15.54 21.79 12.80
N GLU A 377 16.54 21.66 13.68
CA GLU A 377 17.94 21.94 13.35
C GLU A 377 18.43 21.09 12.17
N SER A 378 18.25 19.77 12.28
CA SER A 378 18.76 18.82 11.28
C SER A 378 18.04 18.98 9.93
N ALA A 379 16.71 19.06 9.94
CA ALA A 379 15.93 19.22 8.71
C ALA A 379 16.15 20.59 8.06
N SER A 380 16.33 21.66 8.85
CA SER A 380 16.66 22.99 8.31
C SER A 380 18.02 22.97 7.62
N ARG A 381 19.03 22.36 8.26
CA ARG A 381 20.36 22.24 7.66
C ARG A 381 20.34 21.41 6.37
N ALA A 382 19.60 20.31 6.35
CA ALA A 382 19.41 19.52 5.14
C ALA A 382 18.73 20.33 4.01
N VAL A 383 17.73 21.16 4.33
CA VAL A 383 17.06 22.05 3.36
C VAL A 383 18.03 23.11 2.80
N GLU A 384 18.97 23.63 3.60
CA GLU A 384 20.00 24.56 3.12
C GLU A 384 21.01 23.92 2.17
N LEU A 385 21.31 22.63 2.37
CA LEU A 385 22.29 21.86 1.61
C LEU A 385 21.72 21.25 0.33
N THR A 386 20.40 21.28 0.15
CA THR A 386 19.69 20.62 -0.95
C THR A 386 18.85 21.60 -1.74
N ARG A 387 18.41 21.21 -2.94
CA ARG A 387 17.60 22.08 -3.79
C ARG A 387 16.40 21.34 -4.39
N PRO A 388 15.25 22.02 -4.56
CA PRO A 388 14.08 21.40 -5.16
C PRO A 388 14.25 21.15 -6.67
N ASP A 389 15.18 21.82 -7.34
CA ASP A 389 15.45 21.68 -8.78
C ASP A 389 16.59 20.71 -9.11
N ASP A 390 17.31 20.18 -8.11
CA ASP A 390 18.40 19.22 -8.28
C ASP A 390 17.86 17.77 -8.14
N PRO A 391 17.82 16.96 -9.21
CA PRO A 391 17.28 15.60 -9.15
C PRO A 391 17.97 14.68 -8.13
N SER A 392 19.24 14.94 -7.80
CA SER A 392 19.99 14.12 -6.85
C SER A 392 19.60 14.37 -5.39
N THR A 393 19.15 15.59 -5.06
CA THR A 393 18.85 16.01 -3.67
C THR A 393 17.42 16.47 -3.45
N ARG A 394 16.62 16.63 -4.51
CA ARG A 394 15.22 17.09 -4.49
C ARG A 394 14.35 16.30 -3.53
N HIS A 395 14.49 14.98 -3.51
CA HIS A 395 13.74 14.10 -2.62
C HIS A 395 13.97 14.43 -1.14
N ILE A 396 15.24 14.61 -0.76
CA ILE A 396 15.65 15.01 0.59
C ILE A 396 15.08 16.40 0.93
N HIS A 397 15.21 17.35 -0.01
CA HIS A 397 14.70 18.71 0.16
C HIS A 397 13.20 18.71 0.49
N LEU A 398 12.39 18.00 -0.32
CA LEU A 398 10.94 17.92 -0.15
C LEU A 398 10.56 17.24 1.18
N MET A 399 11.19 16.11 1.52
CA MET A 399 10.88 15.39 2.75
C MET A 399 11.32 16.17 4.00
N CYS A 400 12.41 16.92 3.96
CA CYS A 400 12.81 17.79 5.09
C CYS A 400 11.88 19.00 5.26
N LEU A 401 11.34 19.56 4.17
CA LEU A 401 10.28 20.58 4.28
C LEU A 401 9.03 20.03 4.97
N ASP A 402 8.64 18.79 4.67
CA ASP A 402 7.54 18.11 5.36
C ASP A 402 7.85 17.87 6.85
N GLN A 403 9.06 17.40 7.18
CA GLN A 403 9.51 17.25 8.57
C GLN A 403 9.45 18.57 9.36
N LEU A 404 9.87 19.68 8.74
CA LEU A 404 9.78 21.01 9.34
C LEU A 404 8.33 21.45 9.53
N ALA A 405 7.47 21.22 8.54
CA ALA A 405 6.05 21.55 8.64
C ALA A 405 5.40 20.86 9.85
N TRP A 406 5.61 19.54 10.00
CA TRP A 406 5.10 18.78 11.13
C TRP A 406 5.72 19.22 12.46
N ALA A 407 7.03 19.44 12.54
CA ALA A 407 7.68 19.89 13.77
C ALA A 407 7.12 21.24 14.25
N HIS A 408 6.86 22.17 13.33
CA HIS A 408 6.23 23.44 13.63
C HIS A 408 4.75 23.32 14.00
N PHE A 409 4.00 22.41 13.37
CA PHE A 409 2.61 22.11 13.73
C PHE A 409 2.50 21.63 15.18
N PHE A 410 3.29 20.62 15.57
CA PHE A 410 3.31 20.11 16.96
C PHE A 410 3.89 21.12 17.97
N SER A 411 4.69 22.09 17.52
CA SER A 411 5.13 23.24 18.33
C SER A 411 4.08 24.36 18.43
N ASN A 412 2.88 24.17 17.87
CA ASN A 412 1.82 25.18 17.76
C ASN A 412 2.27 26.47 17.01
N LYS A 413 3.25 26.36 16.11
CA LYS A 413 3.74 27.45 15.24
C LYS A 413 3.10 27.34 13.86
N LEU A 414 1.79 27.53 13.80
CA LEU A 414 0.96 27.20 12.62
C LEU A 414 1.36 27.96 11.35
N ASP A 415 1.69 29.25 11.44
CA ASP A 415 2.11 30.04 10.26
C ASP A 415 3.41 29.52 9.64
N ALA A 416 4.37 29.10 10.47
CA ALA A 416 5.61 28.50 9.99
C ALA A 416 5.34 27.15 9.33
N ALA A 417 4.45 26.33 9.93
CA ALA A 417 4.04 25.05 9.34
C ALA A 417 3.42 25.24 7.93
N ILE A 418 2.51 26.21 7.79
CA ILE A 418 1.90 26.57 6.48
C ILE A 418 2.97 26.99 5.47
N GLN A 419 3.95 27.81 5.87
CA GLN A 419 5.04 28.22 4.98
C GLN A 419 5.84 27.03 4.47
N TYR A 420 6.20 26.08 5.33
CA TYR A 420 6.92 24.87 4.93
C TYR A 420 6.08 23.95 4.03
N CYS A 421 4.79 23.75 4.33
CA CYS A 421 3.88 23.03 3.44
C CYS A 421 3.84 23.68 2.04
N ASN A 422 3.69 25.00 1.97
CA ASN A 422 3.62 25.70 0.69
C ASN A 422 4.93 25.63 -0.09
N ARG A 423 6.09 25.65 0.59
CA ARG A 423 7.39 25.43 -0.04
C ARG A 423 7.51 24.03 -0.62
N ALA A 424 7.09 23.00 0.11
CA ALA A 424 7.08 21.63 -0.38
C ALA A 424 6.17 21.49 -1.62
N LEU A 425 4.98 22.08 -1.56
CA LEU A 425 4.01 22.07 -2.65
C LEU A 425 4.41 22.92 -3.85
N ALA A 426 5.27 23.93 -3.68
CA ALA A 426 5.87 24.67 -4.79
C ALA A 426 6.88 23.81 -5.56
N GLY A 427 7.65 22.98 -4.84
CA GLY A 427 8.57 22.02 -5.45
C GLY A 427 7.84 20.84 -6.10
N LYS A 428 6.80 20.31 -5.44
CA LYS A 428 5.99 19.17 -5.90
C LYS A 428 4.49 19.42 -5.64
N PRO A 429 3.74 19.91 -6.65
CA PRO A 429 2.34 20.31 -6.48
C PRO A 429 1.35 19.20 -6.11
N ASP A 430 1.73 17.93 -6.34
CA ASP A 430 0.97 16.70 -6.05
C ASP A 430 1.47 15.98 -4.78
N TYR A 431 2.32 16.61 -3.96
CA TYR A 431 2.80 16.01 -2.72
C TYR A 431 1.67 15.92 -1.68
N LEU A 432 1.21 14.69 -1.42
CA LEU A 432 0.05 14.39 -0.59
C LEU A 432 0.20 14.83 0.88
N ASP A 433 1.33 14.53 1.52
CA ASP A 433 1.51 14.70 2.97
C ASP A 433 1.35 16.18 3.42
N PRO A 434 1.98 17.17 2.74
CA PRO A 434 1.76 18.58 3.07
C PRO A 434 0.33 19.08 2.85
N MET A 435 -0.42 18.52 1.88
CA MET A 435 -1.81 18.90 1.66
C MET A 435 -2.71 18.44 2.81
N LEU A 436 -2.51 17.21 3.27
CA LEU A 436 -3.24 16.68 4.42
C LEU A 436 -2.92 17.51 5.67
N LEU A 437 -1.63 17.83 5.90
CA LEU A 437 -1.22 18.67 7.03
C LEU A 437 -1.81 20.08 6.98
N LEU A 438 -1.89 20.72 5.79
CA LEU A 438 -2.61 22.00 5.65
C LEU A 438 -4.07 21.88 6.09
N GLY A 439 -4.74 20.78 5.74
CA GLY A 439 -6.08 20.47 6.24
C GLY A 439 -6.13 20.48 7.77
N HIS A 440 -5.22 19.75 8.43
CA HIS A 440 -5.15 19.69 9.89
C HIS A 440 -4.87 21.07 10.51
N ILE A 441 -3.95 21.84 9.94
CA ILE A 441 -3.60 23.18 10.41
C ILE A 441 -4.82 24.10 10.36
N TYR A 442 -5.53 24.15 9.23
CA TYR A 442 -6.71 25.00 9.09
C TYR A 442 -7.87 24.54 9.98
N THR A 443 -8.03 23.23 10.20
CA THR A 443 -8.98 22.71 11.19
C THR A 443 -8.64 23.21 12.59
N GLN A 444 -7.37 23.18 13.00
CA GLN A 444 -6.93 23.70 14.31
C GLN A 444 -7.13 25.21 14.44
N GLN A 445 -7.00 25.96 13.34
CA GLN A 445 -7.29 27.39 13.27
C GLN A 445 -8.80 27.70 13.21
N GLN A 446 -9.67 26.68 13.12
CA GLN A 446 -11.11 26.82 12.89
C GLN A 446 -11.49 27.49 11.55
N ASP A 447 -10.55 27.56 10.58
CA ASP A 447 -10.85 27.96 9.21
C ASP A 447 -11.34 26.73 8.42
N PHE A 448 -12.57 26.32 8.70
CA PHE A 448 -13.17 25.14 8.06
C PHE A 448 -13.24 25.25 6.53
N PRO A 449 -13.56 26.41 5.91
CA PRO A 449 -13.51 26.56 4.47
C PRO A 449 -12.11 26.30 3.88
N ALA A 450 -11.04 26.79 4.50
CA ALA A 450 -9.68 26.51 4.05
C ALA A 450 -9.29 25.04 4.27
N ALA A 451 -9.70 24.45 5.41
CA ALA A 451 -9.46 23.04 5.70
C ALA A 451 -10.10 22.14 4.64
N VAL A 452 -11.38 22.35 4.32
CA VAL A 452 -12.10 21.59 3.29
C VAL A 452 -11.39 21.69 1.93
N ARG A 453 -10.95 22.88 1.51
CA ARG A 453 -10.20 23.04 0.25
C ARG A 453 -8.88 22.24 0.26
N ALA A 454 -8.16 22.25 1.38
CA ALA A 454 -6.91 21.50 1.51
C ALA A 454 -7.14 19.98 1.46
N TYR A 455 -8.13 19.46 2.19
CA TYR A 455 -8.49 18.04 2.16
C TYR A 455 -9.01 17.60 0.78
N GLN A 456 -9.82 18.42 0.10
CA GLN A 456 -10.27 18.13 -1.26
C GLN A 456 -9.10 18.06 -2.24
N ARG A 457 -8.15 18.99 -2.14
CA ARG A 457 -6.93 18.96 -2.95
C ARG A 457 -6.13 17.67 -2.71
N TYR A 458 -5.98 17.25 -1.45
CA TYR A 458 -5.37 15.97 -1.09
C TYR A 458 -6.11 14.78 -1.74
N LEU A 459 -7.44 14.73 -1.62
CA LEU A 459 -8.25 13.63 -2.18
C LEU A 459 -8.14 13.56 -3.71
N THR A 460 -8.18 14.70 -4.39
CA THR A 460 -7.98 14.78 -5.85
C THR A 460 -6.57 14.37 -6.26
N ALA A 461 -5.53 14.81 -5.53
CA ALA A 461 -4.16 14.40 -5.82
C ALA A 461 -3.99 12.89 -5.60
N ARG A 462 -4.60 12.33 -4.55
CA ARG A 462 -4.56 10.90 -4.25
C ARG A 462 -5.26 10.05 -5.32
N GLU A 463 -6.40 10.49 -5.82
CA GLU A 463 -7.13 9.81 -6.91
C GLU A 463 -6.30 9.75 -8.19
N ASN A 464 -5.52 10.79 -8.47
CA ASN A 464 -4.65 10.87 -9.64
C ASN A 464 -3.24 10.27 -9.42
N TYR A 465 -2.93 9.82 -8.21
CA TYR A 465 -1.60 9.32 -7.87
C TYR A 465 -1.34 7.96 -8.53
N ASP A 466 -0.32 7.91 -9.38
CA ASP A 466 0.16 6.70 -10.04
C ASP A 466 1.60 6.40 -9.54
N PRO A 467 1.79 5.35 -8.73
CA PRO A 467 3.10 4.96 -8.22
C PRO A 467 4.15 4.74 -9.31
N SER A 468 3.73 4.35 -10.53
CA SER A 468 4.65 4.14 -11.66
C SER A 468 5.19 5.45 -12.26
N ARG A 469 4.53 6.58 -11.98
CA ARG A 469 4.92 7.93 -12.42
C ARG A 469 5.61 8.74 -11.34
N GLU A 470 5.66 8.25 -10.10
CA GLU A 470 6.35 8.94 -9.01
C GLU A 470 7.86 8.96 -9.27
N ALA A 471 8.39 10.11 -9.64
CA ALA A 471 9.80 10.27 -10.02
C ALA A 471 10.68 10.75 -8.87
N ASP A 472 10.09 11.31 -7.81
CA ASP A 472 10.81 12.11 -6.81
C ASP A 472 11.40 11.29 -5.66
N ASN A 473 11.39 9.95 -5.66
CA ASN A 473 11.95 9.10 -4.58
C ASN A 473 11.52 9.50 -3.16
N ILE A 474 10.36 10.12 -3.01
CA ILE A 474 9.88 10.58 -1.72
C ILE A 474 9.18 9.45 -0.95
N ILE A 475 9.21 9.56 0.38
CA ILE A 475 8.38 8.75 1.26
C ILE A 475 7.01 9.42 1.35
N LEU A 476 5.96 8.62 1.13
CA LEU A 476 4.57 9.04 1.36
C LEU A 476 4.03 8.33 2.60
N LEU A 477 3.71 9.10 3.62
CA LEU A 477 3.18 8.59 4.89
C LEU A 477 1.67 8.51 4.88
N HIS A 478 1.02 9.40 4.13
CA HIS A 478 -0.42 9.58 4.13
C HIS A 478 -1.06 9.21 2.80
N LEU A 479 -0.49 8.23 2.07
CA LEU A 479 -1.07 7.76 0.82
C LEU A 479 -2.52 7.26 1.04
N ASP A 480 -2.78 6.49 2.09
CA ASP A 480 -4.09 5.88 2.35
C ASP A 480 -4.88 6.56 3.49
N SER A 481 -4.62 7.85 3.72
CA SER A 481 -5.28 8.66 4.77
C SER A 481 -6.60 9.32 4.32
N GLN A 482 -7.27 8.77 3.29
CA GLN A 482 -8.54 9.30 2.77
C GLN A 482 -9.64 9.33 3.84
N SER A 483 -9.74 8.31 4.68
CA SER A 483 -10.71 8.26 5.79
C SER A 483 -10.49 9.39 6.80
N ILE A 484 -9.22 9.77 7.08
CA ILE A 484 -8.89 10.89 7.97
C ILE A 484 -9.34 12.21 7.37
N ALA A 485 -9.09 12.42 6.06
CA ALA A 485 -9.51 13.63 5.36
C ALA A 485 -11.05 13.78 5.35
N TRP A 486 -11.78 12.72 4.99
CA TRP A 486 -13.25 12.73 5.01
C TRP A 486 -13.80 12.96 6.42
N TYR A 487 -13.25 12.28 7.43
CA TYR A 487 -13.67 12.44 8.82
C TYR A 487 -13.45 13.87 9.33
N SER A 488 -12.30 14.47 9.00
CA SER A 488 -11.97 15.84 9.41
C SER A 488 -12.89 16.87 8.76
N MET A 489 -13.24 16.69 7.48
CA MET A 489 -14.25 17.53 6.82
C MET A 489 -15.64 17.33 7.43
N ALA A 490 -16.03 16.09 7.78
CA ALA A 490 -17.31 15.81 8.42
C ALA A 490 -17.44 16.53 9.77
N MET A 491 -16.40 16.48 10.62
CA MET A 491 -16.37 17.22 11.88
C MET A 491 -16.43 18.73 11.65
N GLY A 492 -15.71 19.25 10.65
CA GLY A 492 -15.79 20.67 10.30
C GLY A 492 -17.21 21.09 9.90
N SER A 493 -17.90 20.26 9.11
CA SER A 493 -19.31 20.45 8.72
C SER A 493 -20.27 20.39 9.93
N GLU A 494 -20.06 19.46 10.88
CA GLU A 494 -20.83 19.44 12.14
C GLU A 494 -20.69 20.75 12.92
N LEU A 495 -19.46 21.26 13.04
CA LEU A 495 -19.16 22.46 13.82
C LEU A 495 -19.77 23.73 13.22
N VAL A 496 -19.98 23.77 11.90
CA VAL A 496 -20.72 24.85 11.22
C VAL A 496 -22.22 24.55 11.07
N HIS A 497 -22.72 23.51 11.76
CA HIS A 497 -24.12 23.06 11.77
C HIS A 497 -24.69 22.63 10.41
N ASP A 498 -23.84 22.20 9.47
CA ASP A 498 -24.25 21.57 8.22
C ASP A 498 -24.29 20.04 8.37
N CYS A 499 -25.31 19.55 9.08
CA CYS A 499 -25.50 18.12 9.33
C CYS A 499 -25.71 17.32 8.04
N ALA A 500 -26.24 17.93 6.97
CA ALA A 500 -26.48 17.25 5.71
C ALA A 500 -25.15 16.87 5.03
N VAL A 501 -24.23 17.83 4.93
CA VAL A 501 -22.89 17.58 4.37
C VAL A 501 -22.06 16.69 5.29
N ALA A 502 -22.13 16.89 6.61
CA ALA A 502 -21.43 16.05 7.57
C ALA A 502 -21.78 14.56 7.41
N LYS A 503 -23.08 14.22 7.28
CA LYS A 503 -23.53 12.84 7.05
C LYS A 503 -22.95 12.22 5.78
N GLU A 504 -22.92 12.96 4.66
CA GLU A 504 -22.35 12.46 3.42
C GLU A 504 -20.87 12.12 3.61
N TYR A 505 -20.11 13.01 4.26
CA TYR A 505 -18.70 12.74 4.56
C TYR A 505 -18.50 11.57 5.52
N TYR A 506 -19.31 11.41 6.57
CA TYR A 506 -19.25 10.21 7.41
C TYR A 506 -19.55 8.93 6.63
N ARG A 507 -20.53 8.95 5.72
CA ARG A 507 -20.79 7.81 4.83
C ARG A 507 -19.60 7.50 3.92
N ARG A 508 -18.85 8.50 3.45
CA ARG A 508 -17.59 8.29 2.71
C ARG A 508 -16.51 7.65 3.58
N VAL A 509 -16.38 8.05 4.84
CA VAL A 509 -15.47 7.37 5.80
C VAL A 509 -15.85 5.89 5.93
N LEU A 510 -17.13 5.61 6.16
CA LEU A 510 -17.64 4.25 6.38
C LEU A 510 -17.63 3.37 5.13
N ALA A 511 -17.64 3.98 3.93
CA ALA A 511 -17.42 3.25 2.68
C ALA A 511 -15.97 2.78 2.51
N LEU A 512 -14.99 3.45 3.14
CA LEU A 512 -13.58 3.07 3.14
C LEU A 512 -13.24 2.14 4.30
N ASP A 513 -13.80 2.40 5.48
CA ASP A 513 -13.64 1.60 6.68
C ASP A 513 -14.99 1.52 7.42
N SER A 514 -15.73 0.44 7.22
CA SER A 514 -17.05 0.23 7.83
C SER A 514 -17.00 0.20 9.36
N ASN A 515 -15.83 -0.08 9.94
CA ASN A 515 -15.61 -0.20 11.37
C ASN A 515 -14.90 1.04 11.94
N TYR A 516 -14.95 2.18 11.23
CA TYR A 516 -14.44 3.45 11.75
C TYR A 516 -15.34 3.97 12.89
N LEU A 517 -15.02 3.55 14.12
CA LEU A 517 -15.85 3.76 15.33
C LEU A 517 -16.31 5.21 15.51
N ALA A 518 -15.38 6.16 15.42
CA ALA A 518 -15.70 7.56 15.65
C ALA A 518 -16.65 8.15 14.58
N ALA A 519 -16.69 7.57 13.37
CA ALA A 519 -17.62 7.98 12.31
C ALA A 519 -19.01 7.34 12.52
N ASN A 520 -19.06 6.06 12.92
CA ASN A 520 -20.31 5.39 13.29
C ASN A 520 -21.01 6.10 14.47
N GLU A 521 -20.27 6.47 15.52
CA GLU A 521 -20.81 7.19 16.68
C GLU A 521 -21.42 8.55 16.28
N ARG A 522 -20.64 9.36 15.53
CA ARG A 522 -21.04 10.69 15.08
C ARG A 522 -22.27 10.64 14.17
N LEU A 523 -22.23 9.78 13.16
CA LEU A 523 -23.35 9.58 12.23
C LEU A 523 -24.60 9.06 12.95
N GLY A 524 -24.45 8.09 13.85
CA GLY A 524 -25.55 7.57 14.66
C GLY A 524 -26.23 8.65 15.50
N ARG A 525 -25.47 9.54 16.14
CA ARG A 525 -26.03 10.68 16.89
C ARG A 525 -26.76 11.68 16.00
N ILE A 526 -26.22 12.02 14.83
CA ILE A 526 -26.91 12.92 13.89
C ILE A 526 -28.24 12.30 13.45
N LEU A 527 -28.22 11.03 13.03
CA LEU A 527 -29.41 10.30 12.59
C LEU A 527 -30.46 10.18 13.71
N PHE A 528 -30.03 9.96 14.94
CA PHE A 528 -30.90 9.96 16.11
C PHE A 528 -31.59 11.32 16.30
N ALA A 529 -30.84 12.42 16.22
CA ALA A 529 -31.39 13.77 16.34
C ALA A 529 -32.40 14.12 15.23
N GLU A 530 -32.21 13.56 14.03
CA GLU A 530 -33.13 13.71 12.90
C GLU A 530 -34.35 12.77 12.95
N GLY A 531 -34.40 11.85 13.91
CA GLY A 531 -35.48 10.88 14.07
C GLY A 531 -35.32 9.60 13.23
N ALA A 532 -34.19 9.41 12.57
CA ALA A 532 -33.86 8.20 11.81
C ALA A 532 -33.34 7.07 12.73
N TYR A 533 -34.15 6.69 13.73
CA TYR A 533 -33.73 5.83 14.84
C TYR A 533 -33.27 4.42 14.43
N ALA A 534 -33.85 3.85 13.36
CA ALA A 534 -33.47 2.53 12.86
C ALA A 534 -32.06 2.53 12.23
N GLU A 535 -31.74 3.55 11.42
CA GLU A 535 -30.41 3.71 10.82
C GLU A 535 -29.38 4.07 11.91
N ALA A 536 -29.76 4.95 12.86
CA ALA A 536 -28.92 5.28 14.01
C ALA A 536 -28.52 4.04 14.82
N ARG A 537 -29.49 3.15 15.08
CA ARG A 537 -29.27 1.88 15.78
C ARG A 537 -28.25 1.00 15.08
N GLU A 538 -28.35 0.83 13.76
CA GLU A 538 -27.42 0.00 12.98
C GLU A 538 -25.96 0.46 13.14
N HIS A 539 -25.72 1.78 13.15
CA HIS A 539 -24.38 2.33 13.38
C HIS A 539 -23.87 2.10 14.80
N LEU A 540 -24.74 2.21 15.82
CA LEU A 540 -24.38 1.96 17.22
C LEU A 540 -24.15 0.46 17.50
N GLU A 541 -24.89 -0.44 16.85
CA GLU A 541 -24.68 -1.90 16.97
C GLU A 541 -23.32 -2.33 16.41
N ARG A 542 -22.89 -1.78 15.26
CA ARG A 542 -21.53 -2.00 14.75
C ARG A 542 -20.44 -1.53 15.70
N GLN A 543 -20.68 -0.41 16.38
CA GLN A 543 -19.76 0.08 17.41
C GLN A 543 -19.68 -0.91 18.57
N LEU A 544 -20.81 -1.47 19.00
CA LEU A 544 -20.88 -2.46 20.09
C LEU A 544 -20.08 -3.72 19.77
N GLU A 545 -20.19 -4.22 18.53
CA GLU A 545 -19.43 -5.39 18.06
C GLU A 545 -17.91 -5.16 18.07
N SER A 546 -17.48 -3.92 17.80
CA SER A 546 -16.06 -3.61 17.56
C SER A 546 -15.31 -3.07 18.78
N SER A 547 -15.91 -2.16 19.56
CA SER A 547 -15.27 -1.55 20.74
C SER A 547 -15.61 -2.25 22.06
N GLY A 548 -16.54 -3.20 22.03
CA GLY A 548 -17.12 -3.79 23.23
C GLY A 548 -18.15 -2.88 23.92
N PRO A 549 -18.84 -3.41 24.93
CA PRO A 549 -19.96 -2.74 25.59
C PRO A 549 -19.49 -1.61 26.51
N THR A 550 -20.15 -0.45 26.41
CA THR A 550 -20.00 0.67 27.36
C THR A 550 -21.38 1.14 27.82
N ALA A 551 -21.45 1.70 29.04
CA ALA A 551 -22.72 2.21 29.58
C ALA A 551 -23.36 3.28 28.67
N ALA A 552 -22.53 4.18 28.12
CA ALA A 552 -22.99 5.20 27.17
C ALA A 552 -23.57 4.60 25.89
N LEU A 553 -22.92 3.58 25.30
CA LEU A 553 -23.38 2.95 24.07
C LEU A 553 -24.68 2.17 24.27
N HIS A 554 -24.81 1.42 25.35
CA HIS A 554 -26.06 0.74 25.71
C HIS A 554 -27.18 1.74 25.98
N ASN A 555 -26.90 2.87 26.63
CA ASN A 555 -27.88 3.94 26.79
C ASN A 555 -28.32 4.54 25.45
N ASP A 556 -27.39 4.80 24.52
CA ASP A 556 -27.72 5.37 23.20
C ASP A 556 -28.54 4.37 22.33
N LEU A 557 -28.22 3.07 22.39
CA LEU A 557 -29.02 2.01 21.79
C LEU A 557 -30.43 1.92 22.41
N GLY A 558 -30.51 1.98 23.74
CA GLY A 558 -31.78 2.03 24.47
C GLY A 558 -32.63 3.23 24.05
N ASN A 559 -32.02 4.40 23.88
CA ASN A 559 -32.70 5.60 23.40
C ASN A 559 -33.28 5.40 22.00
N CYS A 560 -32.50 4.82 21.07
CA CYS A 560 -32.97 4.52 19.70
C CYS A 560 -34.18 3.59 19.70
N LEU A 561 -34.13 2.52 20.50
CA LEU A 561 -35.20 1.53 20.62
C LEU A 561 -36.46 2.12 21.26
N PHE A 562 -36.29 2.88 22.34
CA PHE A 562 -37.39 3.53 23.04
C PHE A 562 -38.14 4.50 22.12
N LYS A 563 -37.40 5.29 21.33
CA LYS A 563 -37.98 6.20 20.34
C LYS A 563 -38.58 5.49 19.12
N SER A 564 -38.11 4.29 18.81
CA SER A 564 -38.67 3.42 17.77
C SER A 564 -39.91 2.64 18.24
N GLY A 565 -40.25 2.71 19.53
CA GLY A 565 -41.41 2.03 20.13
C GLY A 565 -41.12 0.62 20.68
N ASP A 566 -39.89 0.12 20.58
CA ASP A 566 -39.47 -1.14 21.20
C ASP A 566 -39.00 -0.88 22.65
N GLU A 567 -39.96 -0.54 23.52
CA GLU A 567 -39.68 -0.18 24.91
C GLU A 567 -39.12 -1.37 25.72
N ASP A 568 -39.44 -2.61 25.36
CA ASP A 568 -38.95 -3.80 26.07
C ASP A 568 -37.45 -4.02 25.84
N SER A 569 -37.00 -3.95 24.58
CA SER A 569 -35.56 -4.02 24.28
C SER A 569 -34.81 -2.79 24.79
N ALA A 570 -35.43 -1.61 24.75
CA ALA A 570 -34.83 -0.40 25.32
C ALA A 570 -34.50 -0.55 26.82
N ARG A 571 -35.45 -1.08 27.61
CA ARG A 571 -35.22 -1.32 29.04
C ARG A 571 -34.05 -2.27 29.28
N ARG A 572 -33.94 -3.37 28.51
CA ARG A 572 -32.80 -4.30 28.63
C ARG A 572 -31.47 -3.60 28.41
N HIS A 573 -31.35 -2.74 27.41
CA HIS A 573 -30.11 -2.02 27.19
C HIS A 573 -29.82 -0.98 28.27
N TYR A 574 -30.83 -0.29 28.81
CA TYR A 574 -30.57 0.58 29.97
C TYR A 574 -30.15 -0.22 31.21
N GLU A 575 -30.69 -1.42 31.42
CA GLU A 575 -30.26 -2.34 32.48
C GLU A 575 -28.80 -2.78 32.26
N GLU A 576 -28.42 -3.17 31.04
CA GLU A 576 -27.04 -3.49 30.67
C GLU A 576 -26.09 -2.31 30.92
N ALA A 577 -26.51 -1.08 30.61
CA ALA A 577 -25.74 0.12 30.92
C ALA A 577 -25.46 0.27 32.43
N LEU A 578 -26.46 -0.02 33.27
CA LEU A 578 -26.33 0.03 34.73
C LEU A 578 -25.59 -1.18 35.32
N VAL A 579 -25.53 -2.30 34.62
CA VAL A 579 -24.63 -3.42 34.98
C VAL A 579 -23.17 -3.03 34.78
N LEU A 580 -22.87 -2.28 33.71
CA LEU A 580 -21.51 -1.81 33.40
C LEU A 580 -21.08 -0.65 34.31
N ASP A 581 -21.97 0.31 34.53
CA ASP A 581 -21.76 1.43 35.43
C ASP A 581 -23.05 1.71 36.22
N PRO A 582 -23.16 1.21 37.47
CA PRO A 582 -24.33 1.40 38.30
C PRO A 582 -24.71 2.86 38.55
N ASP A 583 -23.75 3.79 38.48
CA ASP A 583 -23.96 5.22 38.75
C ASP A 583 -24.09 6.04 37.46
N PHE A 584 -24.25 5.39 36.31
CA PHE A 584 -24.46 6.04 35.03
C PHE A 584 -25.83 6.74 34.97
N GLY A 585 -25.84 8.01 35.40
CA GLY A 585 -27.04 8.84 35.54
C GLY A 585 -28.00 8.85 34.34
N PRO A 586 -27.51 8.97 33.08
CA PRO A 586 -28.39 8.91 31.91
C PRO A 586 -29.23 7.63 31.83
N ALA A 587 -28.65 6.46 32.11
CA ALA A 587 -29.38 5.19 32.10
C ALA A 587 -30.34 5.06 33.28
N GLN A 588 -29.97 5.55 34.48
CA GLN A 588 -30.88 5.58 35.65
C GLN A 588 -32.15 6.39 35.33
N ARG A 589 -31.95 7.59 34.77
CA ARG A 589 -33.03 8.47 34.34
C ARG A 589 -33.90 7.82 33.26
N ASN A 590 -33.28 7.30 32.21
CA ASN A 590 -34.01 6.75 31.06
C ASN A 590 -34.75 5.45 31.39
N LEU A 591 -34.14 4.55 32.17
CA LEU A 591 -34.80 3.34 32.65
C LEU A 591 -35.92 3.66 33.63
N GLY A 592 -35.71 4.59 34.57
CA GLY A 592 -36.75 4.99 35.53
C GLY A 592 -37.99 5.55 34.83
N LEU A 593 -37.82 6.40 33.81
CA LEU A 593 -38.93 6.89 32.99
C LEU A 593 -39.61 5.78 32.17
N ALA A 594 -38.84 4.85 31.60
CA ALA A 594 -39.40 3.72 30.86
C ALA A 594 -40.20 2.77 31.77
N LEU A 595 -39.73 2.54 33.01
CA LEU A 595 -40.43 1.72 34.01
C LEU A 595 -41.71 2.39 34.53
N ALA A 596 -41.69 3.71 34.71
CA ALA A 596 -42.87 4.47 35.09
C ALA A 596 -43.98 4.31 34.04
N ARG A 597 -43.62 4.40 32.74
CA ARG A 597 -44.55 4.13 31.62
C ARG A 597 -45.03 2.68 31.57
N ALA A 598 -44.17 1.73 31.87
CA ALA A 598 -44.50 0.31 31.93
C ALA A 598 -45.30 -0.09 33.19
N ASN A 599 -45.77 0.88 33.99
CA ASN A 599 -46.53 0.69 35.22
C ASN A 599 -45.78 -0.17 36.26
N ARG A 600 -44.48 0.09 36.44
CA ARG A 600 -43.61 -0.51 37.47
C ARG A 600 -43.12 0.57 38.45
N PRO A 601 -44.01 1.11 39.30
CA PRO A 601 -43.78 2.35 40.03
C PRO A 601 -42.67 2.23 41.10
N GLU A 602 -42.51 1.08 41.75
CA GLU A 602 -41.49 0.91 42.81
C GLU A 602 -40.08 0.96 42.24
N GLN A 603 -39.82 0.22 41.15
CA GLN A 603 -38.52 0.18 40.48
C GLN A 603 -38.19 1.51 39.82
N ALA A 604 -39.20 2.18 39.24
CA ALA A 604 -39.05 3.52 38.70
C ALA A 604 -38.67 4.52 39.79
N ALA A 605 -39.37 4.50 40.93
CA ALA A 605 -39.12 5.42 42.02
C ALA A 605 -37.71 5.28 42.60
N GLU A 606 -37.21 4.04 42.75
CA GLU A 606 -35.85 3.77 43.22
C GLU A 606 -34.78 4.38 42.29
N LEU A 607 -34.85 4.10 40.99
CA LEU A 607 -33.86 4.58 40.02
C LEU A 607 -33.90 6.10 39.85
N LEU A 608 -35.09 6.69 39.81
CA LEU A 608 -35.24 8.13 39.70
C LEU A 608 -34.77 8.85 40.97
N SER A 609 -34.98 8.27 42.15
CA SER A 609 -34.44 8.80 43.41
C SER A 609 -32.91 8.79 43.40
N ARG A 610 -32.28 7.69 42.94
CA ARG A 610 -30.83 7.60 42.80
C ARG A 610 -30.27 8.69 41.87
N TYR A 611 -30.91 8.91 40.73
CA TYR A 611 -30.51 9.97 39.80
C TYR A 611 -30.63 11.36 40.44
N LEU A 612 -31.76 11.64 41.09
CA LEU A 612 -32.04 12.96 41.70
C LEU A 612 -31.19 13.27 42.95
N ASN A 613 -30.51 12.29 43.55
CA ASN A 613 -29.55 12.56 44.62
C ASN A 613 -28.37 13.43 44.15
N ASN A 614 -27.99 13.31 42.88
CA ASN A 614 -26.84 14.01 42.30
C ASN A 614 -27.21 15.00 41.18
N HIS A 615 -28.48 15.01 40.76
CA HIS A 615 -28.97 15.83 39.66
C HIS A 615 -30.26 16.55 40.03
N HIS A 616 -30.48 17.73 39.45
CA HIS A 616 -31.68 18.51 39.70
C HIS A 616 -32.50 18.65 38.41
N GLU A 617 -33.64 17.96 38.34
CA GLU A 617 -34.56 18.00 37.21
C GLU A 617 -36.00 18.13 37.71
N PRO A 618 -36.59 19.35 37.72
CA PRO A 618 -37.92 19.59 38.30
C PRO A 618 -39.04 18.71 37.75
N ALA A 619 -39.03 18.48 36.43
CA ALA A 619 -40.02 17.62 35.77
C ALA A 619 -39.97 16.18 36.30
N LEU A 620 -38.78 15.71 36.68
CA LEU A 620 -38.59 14.35 37.21
C LEU A 620 -38.97 14.26 38.69
N VAL A 621 -38.82 15.36 39.44
CA VAL A 621 -39.32 15.47 40.83
C VAL A 621 -40.84 15.28 40.85
N GLU A 622 -41.57 15.92 39.93
CA GLU A 622 -43.03 15.75 39.82
C GLU A 622 -43.39 14.30 39.51
N ILE A 623 -42.74 13.68 38.52
CA ILE A 623 -42.97 12.27 38.15
C ILE A 623 -42.69 11.33 39.34
N LEU A 624 -41.58 11.52 40.04
CA LEU A 624 -41.21 10.69 41.20
C LEU A 624 -42.20 10.87 42.37
N ALA A 625 -42.62 12.10 42.64
CA ALA A 625 -43.60 12.39 43.67
C ALA A 625 -44.97 11.78 43.34
N ASP A 626 -45.41 11.86 42.08
CA ASP A 626 -46.64 11.21 41.61
C ASP A 626 -46.58 9.67 41.75
N LEU A 627 -45.42 9.06 41.46
CA LEU A 627 -45.20 7.63 41.71
C LEU A 627 -45.34 7.30 43.20
N HIS A 628 -44.75 8.09 44.10
CA HIS A 628 -44.91 7.91 45.55
C HIS A 628 -46.35 8.11 46.03
N LEU A 629 -47.08 9.09 45.48
CA LEU A 629 -48.50 9.31 45.78
C LEU A 629 -49.35 8.10 45.38
N SER A 630 -49.13 7.56 44.18
CA SER A 630 -49.86 6.39 43.67
C SER A 630 -49.62 5.14 44.52
N ASN A 631 -48.44 5.02 45.15
CA ASN A 631 -48.07 3.93 46.05
C ASN A 631 -48.36 4.23 47.53
N GLY A 632 -49.11 5.30 47.84
CA GLY A 632 -49.48 5.68 49.22
C GLY A 632 -48.32 6.15 50.10
N SER A 633 -47.15 6.41 49.52
CA SER A 633 -45.93 6.87 50.21
C SER A 633 -45.90 8.41 50.32
N TYR A 634 -46.95 9.00 50.88
CA TYR A 634 -47.18 10.44 50.89
C TYR A 634 -46.03 11.26 51.51
N GLN A 635 -45.40 10.74 52.57
CA GLN A 635 -44.29 11.42 53.24
C GLN A 635 -43.04 11.57 52.34
N SER A 636 -42.77 10.60 51.47
CA SER A 636 -41.67 10.67 50.51
C SER A 636 -41.93 11.73 49.44
N ALA A 637 -43.17 11.82 48.94
CA ALA A 637 -43.59 12.87 48.01
C ALA A 637 -43.46 14.28 48.63
N VAL A 638 -43.87 14.45 49.89
CA VAL A 638 -43.68 15.70 50.65
C VAL A 638 -42.20 16.08 50.73
N SER A 639 -41.33 15.15 51.13
CA SER A 639 -39.89 15.40 51.26
C SER A 639 -39.23 15.84 49.94
N LEU A 640 -39.68 15.27 48.82
CA LEU A 640 -39.18 15.63 47.49
C LEU A 640 -39.58 17.06 47.11
N TYR A 641 -40.86 17.41 47.25
CA TYR A 641 -41.33 18.77 46.96
C TYR A 641 -40.72 19.80 47.91
N GLU A 642 -40.59 19.51 49.19
CA GLU A 642 -39.92 20.41 50.14
C GLU A 642 -38.46 20.66 49.76
N THR A 643 -37.75 19.62 49.30
CA THR A 643 -36.36 19.76 48.86
C THR A 643 -36.26 20.61 47.60
N HIS A 644 -37.14 20.42 46.62
CA HIS A 644 -37.25 21.25 45.40
C HIS A 644 -37.60 22.71 45.71
N LEU A 645 -38.55 22.93 46.61
CA LEU A 645 -39.00 24.27 46.99
C LEU A 645 -37.98 25.07 47.81
N ARG A 646 -36.95 24.43 48.41
CA ARG A 646 -35.83 25.16 49.02
C ARG A 646 -35.02 25.95 47.99
N SER A 647 -34.86 25.41 46.79
CA SER A 647 -34.16 26.09 45.68
C SER A 647 -35.12 26.90 44.79
N HIS A 648 -36.40 26.54 44.75
CA HIS A 648 -37.42 27.19 43.91
C HIS A 648 -38.66 27.61 44.73
N PRO A 649 -38.52 28.58 45.66
CA PRO A 649 -39.59 28.91 46.61
C PRO A 649 -40.85 29.53 45.99
N GLU A 650 -40.77 29.96 44.72
CA GLU A 650 -41.88 30.58 43.99
C GLU A 650 -42.49 29.65 42.92
N ASP A 651 -42.12 28.37 42.89
CA ASP A 651 -42.73 27.38 41.99
C ASP A 651 -44.16 27.04 42.46
N GLY A 652 -45.13 27.83 41.97
CA GLY A 652 -46.53 27.66 42.30
C GLY A 652 -47.09 26.27 41.97
N SER A 653 -46.55 25.60 40.94
CA SER A 653 -46.99 24.24 40.56
C SER A 653 -46.55 23.23 41.62
N ALA A 654 -45.28 23.27 42.02
CA ALA A 654 -44.76 22.41 43.08
C ALA A 654 -45.42 22.67 44.44
N ILE A 655 -45.74 23.93 44.77
CA ILE A 655 -46.50 24.28 45.99
C ILE A 655 -47.91 23.67 45.95
N TYR A 656 -48.59 23.74 44.80
CA TYR A 656 -49.91 23.13 44.64
C TYR A 656 -49.85 21.61 44.83
N ARG A 657 -48.87 20.94 44.20
CA ARG A 657 -48.68 19.49 44.32
C ARG A 657 -48.33 19.06 45.74
N LEU A 658 -47.45 19.79 46.44
CA LEU A 658 -47.17 19.57 47.86
C LEU A 658 -48.44 19.69 48.72
N SER A 659 -49.31 20.65 48.37
CA SER A 659 -50.60 20.83 49.06
C SER A 659 -51.55 19.65 48.86
N GLU A 660 -51.61 19.08 47.65
CA GLU A 660 -52.35 17.84 47.39
C GLU A 660 -51.76 16.65 48.18
N CYS A 661 -50.44 16.59 48.36
CA CYS A 661 -49.81 15.58 49.23
C CYS A 661 -50.28 15.72 50.69
N TYR A 662 -50.27 16.94 51.23
CA TYR A 662 -50.78 17.22 52.58
C TYR A 662 -52.26 16.88 52.73
N LEU A 663 -53.06 17.15 51.69
CA LEU A 663 -54.48 16.79 51.68
C LEU A 663 -54.68 15.27 51.73
N ALA A 664 -53.90 14.51 50.95
CA ALA A 664 -53.96 13.05 50.94
C ALA A 664 -53.54 12.42 52.29
N MET A 665 -52.68 13.11 53.06
CA MET A 665 -52.31 12.74 54.44
C MET A 665 -53.35 13.18 55.49
N GLY A 666 -54.42 13.87 55.10
CA GLY A 666 -55.45 14.39 56.00
C GLY A 666 -55.11 15.73 56.65
N HIS A 667 -53.99 16.37 56.28
CA HIS A 667 -53.57 17.69 56.77
C HIS A 667 -54.24 18.81 55.96
N ARG A 668 -55.57 18.88 56.07
CA ARG A 668 -56.42 19.77 55.26
C ARG A 668 -56.09 21.25 55.40
N ASP A 669 -55.80 21.74 56.62
CA ASP A 669 -55.52 23.17 56.83
C ASP A 669 -54.19 23.58 56.20
N ALA A 670 -53.16 22.74 56.31
CA ALA A 670 -51.87 22.94 55.67
C ALA A 670 -52.00 22.94 54.14
N ALA A 671 -52.81 22.03 53.60
CA ALA A 671 -53.12 21.98 52.17
C ALA A 671 -53.79 23.27 51.68
N LEU A 672 -54.79 23.80 52.40
CA LEU A 672 -55.46 25.05 52.00
C LEU A 672 -54.53 26.27 52.01
N VAL A 673 -53.64 26.37 52.99
CA VAL A 673 -52.62 27.45 53.05
C VAL A 673 -51.70 27.38 51.83
N GLY A 674 -51.17 26.19 51.54
CA GLY A 674 -50.32 25.98 50.37
C GLY A 674 -51.05 26.23 49.05
N MET A 675 -52.29 25.77 48.88
CA MET A 675 -53.09 26.01 47.66
C MET A 675 -53.38 27.50 47.43
N ARG A 676 -53.66 28.28 48.49
CA ARG A 676 -53.83 29.74 48.36
C ARG A 676 -52.53 30.39 47.91
N ARG A 677 -51.40 29.96 48.45
CA ARG A 677 -50.09 30.45 48.01
C ARG A 677 -49.79 30.06 46.56
N ALA A 678 -50.11 28.84 46.16
CA ALA A 678 -50.02 28.41 44.77
C ALA A 678 -50.93 29.22 43.84
N LEU A 679 -52.15 29.59 44.27
CA LEU A 679 -53.07 30.41 43.48
C LEU A 679 -52.50 31.82 43.16
N GLU A 680 -51.68 32.37 44.05
CA GLU A 680 -51.00 33.64 43.82
C GLU A 680 -49.94 33.51 42.70
N LEU A 681 -49.20 32.41 42.71
CA LEU A 681 -47.97 32.18 41.94
C LEU A 681 -48.18 31.38 40.63
N SER A 682 -49.21 30.54 40.54
CA SER A 682 -49.39 29.59 39.43
C SER A 682 -50.05 30.22 38.19
N PRO A 683 -49.69 29.76 36.97
CA PRO A 683 -50.37 30.13 35.73
C PRO A 683 -51.80 29.55 35.61
N ASP A 684 -52.04 28.34 36.14
CA ASP A 684 -53.36 27.68 36.09
C ASP A 684 -54.19 27.94 37.36
N LYS A 685 -54.63 29.18 37.51
CA LYS A 685 -55.40 29.62 38.68
C LYS A 685 -56.79 28.99 38.77
N ARG A 686 -57.36 28.52 37.65
CA ARG A 686 -58.72 27.97 37.61
C ARG A 686 -58.81 26.61 38.30
N THR A 687 -57.87 25.72 38.02
CA THR A 687 -57.82 24.38 38.62
C THR A 687 -57.60 24.47 40.14
N VAL A 688 -56.66 25.30 40.59
CA VAL A 688 -56.37 25.51 42.00
C VAL A 688 -57.58 26.11 42.74
N LEU A 689 -58.26 27.10 42.15
CA LEU A 689 -59.43 27.73 42.75
C LEU A 689 -60.61 26.77 42.88
N ALA A 690 -60.90 25.96 41.85
CA ALA A 690 -61.97 24.96 41.89
C ALA A 690 -61.71 23.93 43.00
N ARG A 691 -60.45 23.51 43.18
CA ARG A 691 -60.04 22.57 44.22
C ARG A 691 -60.20 23.14 45.63
N ILE A 692 -59.83 24.41 45.84
CA ILE A 692 -60.05 25.12 47.11
C ILE A 692 -61.56 25.17 47.44
N GLN A 693 -62.39 25.54 46.46
CA GLN A 693 -63.84 25.64 46.62
C GLN A 693 -64.49 24.29 46.95
N GLU A 694 -64.04 23.20 46.31
CA GLU A 694 -64.48 21.84 46.61
C GLU A 694 -64.22 21.48 48.08
N LEU A 695 -62.99 21.74 48.56
CA LEU A 695 -62.62 21.45 49.93
C LEU A 695 -63.47 22.26 50.91
N GLU A 696 -63.58 23.57 50.72
CA GLU A 696 -64.36 24.48 51.57
C GLU A 696 -65.86 24.14 51.57
N GLY A 697 -66.45 23.75 50.43
CA GLY A 697 -67.84 23.32 50.35
C GLY A 697 -68.14 22.01 51.10
N HIS A 698 -67.18 21.10 51.20
CA HIS A 698 -67.32 19.86 52.00
C HIS A 698 -67.19 20.09 53.52
N SER A 699 -66.66 21.23 53.99
CA SER A 699 -66.68 21.55 55.43
C SER A 699 -68.04 22.01 55.92
N GLU A 700 -68.79 22.76 55.11
CA GLU A 700 -70.11 23.26 55.50
C GLU A 700 -71.11 22.11 55.69
N THR A 701 -71.05 21.08 54.85
CA THR A 701 -71.92 19.88 54.94
C THR A 701 -71.56 18.92 56.08
N ARG A 702 -70.28 18.76 56.47
CA ARG A 702 -69.88 17.95 57.65
C ARG A 702 -70.20 18.61 58.99
N LEU A 703 -70.14 19.95 59.07
CA LEU A 703 -70.54 20.71 60.25
C LEU A 703 -72.05 20.60 60.55
N GLU A 704 -72.88 20.35 59.53
CA GLU A 704 -74.31 20.06 59.71
C GLU A 704 -74.60 18.61 60.13
N ALA A 705 -73.80 17.63 59.70
CA ALA A 705 -73.99 16.21 60.02
C ALA A 705 -73.52 15.82 61.44
N GLY A 706 -72.52 16.50 62.00
CA GLY A 706 -72.03 16.29 63.38
C GLY A 706 -72.90 16.93 64.48
N LYS A 707 -74.00 17.59 64.11
CA LYS A 707 -74.95 18.27 65.00
C LYS A 707 -76.34 17.61 65.08
N ARG A 708 -76.48 16.35 64.65
CA ARG A 708 -77.73 15.59 64.81
C ARG A 708 -77.60 14.47 65.81
#